data_AF-A0A662Z1Z4-F1
#
_entry.id   AF-A0A662Z1Z4-F1
#
_cell.length_a   1.000
_cell.length_b   1.000
_cell.length_c   1.000
_cell.angle_alpha   90.00
_cell.angle_beta   90.00
_cell.angle_gamma   90.00
#
_symmetry.space_group_name_H-M   'P 1'
#
loop_
_entity.id
_entity.type
_entity.pdbx_description
1 polymer ?
#
loop_
_entity_poly.entity_id
_entity_poly.type
_entity_poly.pdbx_seq_one_letter_code
_entity_poly.pdbx_strand_id
1 'polypeptide(L)'
;MKSSPKKLFTVFMTSLIATSALSPVVSAQDDRYTPDYSEGNNEATADNGMVVSAHPIASEVGLEVLENGGNAVDAAIAMQFALNVVEPMMSGIGGGGFMMVYDAETGETTIVNSRERAPEGATPDMFLDEDGEPIPFQERVMSGTSVGVPGTLRGLETAHEMWGTVDFAELMEPSIYLAENGFPIDDYLANAIESSSEKLLASPGSEAVFFVDGEPLAEGDLLVQTDLAATLQTVSDEGADAYFNGEIAEAIAATVQEFGGSMTVDDLANYEVTVDDPIWGQYKGYDIASMPPPSSGGIFLLQMLEMMEHFDLEAYDFDSVEKYHIMSEVMHLAYADRGMYAGDPEFVEVPIEGLLDPAYIEERAATISLDEMNEEPEAGDPTAYEEDVALNYDLFAKADDREVGETTHFTVADGDGNVVSYTTTIEQVFGSGIMVDGHGILLNNELTDFDAEPGGANEVQPNKRPLSSMSPTIVFQDGEPVLTVGSPGGPTIITSVFQTILNVFEYDMALKDAIESPRIYTNNVESYRFEEGISEEVLEGLRELGHLFEEPVDIGNVNSILIDRETGEYYGVADTSRNGAAFGLSGAAEGDGTDDAGTEEDGVEEEDGTEEDDATEEGDATEEDDATEEDDATEEDDATEEDDATEEDDATEEDDATEEDDATEEDDATEEDDATEEDDATEEDDATEEDDAA
;
A
#
# COMPACT_ATOMS: atom_id res chain seq x y z
N MET A 1 -13.15 65.18 72.91
CA MET A 1 -13.91 64.95 74.16
C MET A 1 -15.37 64.71 73.79
N LYS A 2 -15.85 63.46 73.93
CA LYS A 2 -17.24 62.95 74.02
C LYS A 2 -18.20 63.25 72.83
N SER A 3 -18.55 62.27 71.99
CA SER A 3 -19.48 61.11 72.22
C SER A 3 -20.94 61.44 71.91
N SER A 4 -21.52 60.79 70.90
CA SER A 4 -22.96 60.50 70.80
C SER A 4 -23.17 59.20 69.99
N PRO A 5 -24.20 58.36 70.29
CA PRO A 5 -24.10 56.91 70.19
C PRO A 5 -24.86 56.26 69.03
N LYS A 6 -24.42 55.03 68.72
CA LYS A 6 -25.03 54.04 67.84
C LYS A 6 -26.36 53.51 68.41
N LYS A 7 -27.34 53.27 67.53
CA LYS A 7 -28.45 52.33 67.77
C LYS A 7 -28.37 51.19 66.74
N LEU A 8 -28.43 49.97 67.27
CA LEU A 8 -28.43 48.68 66.59
C LEU A 8 -29.82 48.45 65.97
N PHE A 9 -29.86 47.98 64.72
CA PHE A 9 -31.02 47.25 64.18
C PHE A 9 -30.51 46.12 63.30
N THR A 10 -30.93 44.91 63.65
CA THR A 10 -30.63 43.62 63.02
C THR A 10 -31.22 43.58 61.60
N VAL A 11 -30.42 43.22 60.60
CA VAL A 11 -30.88 42.88 59.24
C VAL A 11 -30.52 41.43 58.97
N PHE A 12 -31.53 40.64 58.64
CA PHE A 12 -31.43 39.27 58.15
C PHE A 12 -30.70 39.26 56.81
N MET A 13 -29.64 38.45 56.69
CA MET A 13 -28.88 38.25 55.47
C MET A 13 -29.40 36.97 54.81
N THR A 14 -30.12 37.12 53.70
CA THR A 14 -30.53 36.02 52.82
C THR A 14 -29.45 35.89 51.76
N SER A 15 -28.59 34.87 51.87
CA SER A 15 -27.65 34.50 50.79
C SER A 15 -28.45 33.89 49.65
N LEU A 16 -28.43 34.55 48.49
CA LEU A 16 -28.84 33.98 47.22
C LEU A 16 -27.59 33.34 46.59
N ILE A 17 -27.50 32.02 46.64
CA ILE A 17 -26.50 31.25 45.89
C ILE A 17 -27.06 31.14 44.46
N ALA A 18 -26.41 31.83 43.52
CA ALA A 18 -26.64 31.62 42.10
C ALA A 18 -25.81 30.41 41.67
N THR A 19 -26.44 29.24 41.64
CA THR A 19 -25.93 28.09 40.90
C THR A 19 -26.16 28.35 39.41
N SER A 20 -25.12 28.81 38.72
CA SER A 20 -25.02 28.68 37.27
C SER A 20 -24.83 27.21 36.95
N ALA A 21 -25.92 26.53 36.58
CA ALA A 21 -25.84 25.26 35.89
C ALA A 21 -25.23 25.54 34.51
N LEU A 22 -23.92 25.32 34.37
CA LEU A 22 -23.33 24.98 33.09
C LEU A 22 -23.85 23.57 32.78
N SER A 23 -24.86 23.49 31.93
CA SER A 23 -25.11 22.24 31.22
C SER A 23 -23.88 22.01 30.35
N PRO A 24 -23.23 20.83 30.38
CA PRO A 24 -22.35 20.46 29.30
C PRO A 24 -23.23 20.47 28.04
N VAL A 25 -22.85 21.29 27.07
CA VAL A 25 -23.27 21.05 25.71
C VAL A 25 -22.51 19.79 25.35
N VAL A 26 -23.15 18.64 25.53
CA VAL A 26 -22.80 17.45 24.76
C VAL A 26 -23.08 17.89 23.33
N SER A 27 -22.03 18.18 22.58
CA SER A 27 -22.16 18.28 21.12
C SER A 27 -22.78 16.96 20.71
N ALA A 28 -23.95 16.98 20.08
CA ALA A 28 -24.40 15.79 19.37
C ALA A 28 -23.30 15.54 18.33
N GLN A 29 -22.58 14.44 18.49
CA GLN A 29 -21.68 13.96 17.47
C GLN A 29 -22.56 13.73 16.23
N ASP A 30 -22.19 14.37 15.13
CA ASP A 30 -22.86 14.16 13.86
C ASP A 30 -22.26 12.86 13.32
N ASP A 31 -23.02 11.76 13.43
CA ASP A 31 -22.61 10.38 13.13
C ASP A 31 -22.41 10.14 11.62
N ARG A 32 -22.03 11.18 10.85
CA ARG A 32 -22.00 11.17 9.37
C ARG A 32 -21.15 10.03 8.81
N TYR A 33 -20.00 9.73 9.42
CA TYR A 33 -19.12 8.63 9.03
C TYR A 33 -18.81 7.81 10.27
N THR A 34 -19.66 6.81 10.54
CA THR A 34 -19.37 5.81 11.57
C THR A 34 -18.91 4.54 10.85
N PRO A 35 -17.65 4.11 11.02
CA PRO A 35 -17.13 2.98 10.26
C PRO A 35 -17.87 1.69 10.63
N ASP A 36 -18.14 0.87 9.61
CA ASP A 36 -18.59 -0.51 9.77
C ASP A 36 -17.49 -1.46 9.30
N TYR A 37 -16.71 -1.94 10.27
CA TYR A 37 -15.61 -2.86 10.07
C TYR A 37 -16.07 -4.34 9.99
N SER A 38 -17.36 -4.61 9.79
CA SER A 38 -17.84 -5.99 9.68
C SER A 38 -17.46 -6.61 8.32
N GLU A 39 -17.06 -7.89 8.34
CA GLU A 39 -16.69 -8.67 7.14
C GLU A 39 -17.80 -8.73 6.07
N GLY A 40 -19.04 -8.41 6.45
CA GLY A 40 -20.17 -8.34 5.52
C GLY A 40 -20.02 -7.28 4.42
N ASN A 41 -19.07 -6.36 4.56
CA ASN A 41 -18.79 -5.30 3.60
C ASN A 41 -17.64 -5.61 2.64
N ASN A 42 -16.99 -6.78 2.76
CA ASN A 42 -15.80 -7.12 1.96
C ASN A 42 -16.14 -7.52 0.52
N GLU A 43 -17.41 -7.74 0.18
CA GLU A 43 -17.84 -8.03 -1.18
C GLU A 43 -19.15 -7.32 -1.53
N ALA A 44 -19.27 -6.86 -2.77
CA ALA A 44 -20.48 -6.24 -3.29
C ALA A 44 -20.70 -6.55 -4.77
N THR A 45 -21.97 -6.49 -5.19
CA THR A 45 -22.36 -6.59 -6.61
C THR A 45 -23.27 -5.42 -6.96
N ALA A 46 -23.04 -4.79 -8.11
CA ALA A 46 -23.85 -3.69 -8.60
C ALA A 46 -23.76 -3.56 -10.13
N ASP A 47 -24.58 -2.70 -10.74
CA ASP A 47 -24.70 -2.57 -12.21
C ASP A 47 -24.47 -1.14 -12.74
N ASN A 48 -24.15 -0.17 -11.87
CA ASN A 48 -23.95 1.23 -12.26
C ASN A 48 -22.71 1.89 -11.63
N GLY A 49 -21.94 1.17 -10.82
CA GLY A 49 -20.66 1.62 -10.27
C GLY A 49 -20.22 0.76 -9.09
N MET A 50 -18.93 0.79 -8.80
CA MET A 50 -18.30 0.02 -7.72
C MET A 50 -17.09 0.77 -7.19
N VAL A 51 -16.95 0.79 -5.87
CA VAL A 51 -15.78 1.33 -5.15
C VAL A 51 -15.26 0.28 -4.19
N VAL A 52 -13.94 0.12 -4.14
CA VAL A 52 -13.28 -0.85 -3.25
C VAL A 52 -12.01 -0.23 -2.69
N SER A 53 -11.83 -0.26 -1.38
CA SER A 53 -10.61 0.20 -0.72
C SER A 53 -10.34 -0.53 0.59
N ALA A 54 -9.14 -0.30 1.15
CA ALA A 54 -8.69 -0.88 2.40
C ALA A 54 -9.40 -0.34 3.66
N HIS A 55 -10.28 0.68 3.53
CA HIS A 55 -10.99 1.25 4.67
C HIS A 55 -12.46 1.60 4.34
N PRO A 56 -13.46 1.24 5.17
CA PRO A 56 -14.88 1.41 4.88
C PRO A 56 -15.29 2.86 4.65
N ILE A 57 -14.79 3.80 5.46
CA ILE A 57 -15.07 5.23 5.29
C ILE A 57 -14.61 5.74 3.93
N ALA A 58 -13.44 5.30 3.43
CA ALA A 58 -12.97 5.73 2.13
C ALA A 58 -13.89 5.18 1.03
N SER A 59 -14.27 3.90 1.11
CA SER A 59 -15.25 3.31 0.19
C SER A 59 -16.61 4.02 0.26
N GLU A 60 -17.10 4.38 1.46
CA GLU A 60 -18.35 5.13 1.64
C GLU A 60 -18.28 6.52 0.97
N VAL A 61 -17.18 7.25 1.18
CA VAL A 61 -16.93 8.55 0.53
C VAL A 61 -16.92 8.41 -1.01
N GLY A 62 -16.27 7.38 -1.54
CA GLY A 62 -16.27 7.11 -2.98
C GLY A 62 -17.67 6.83 -3.52
N LEU A 63 -18.46 6.02 -2.81
CA LEU A 63 -19.84 5.72 -3.16
C LEU A 63 -20.71 6.99 -3.16
N GLU A 64 -20.60 7.82 -2.14
CA GLU A 64 -21.33 9.09 -2.05
C GLU A 64 -21.03 10.00 -3.25
N VAL A 65 -19.78 10.04 -3.74
CA VAL A 65 -19.44 10.81 -4.94
C VAL A 65 -20.13 10.24 -6.18
N LEU A 66 -20.11 8.92 -6.38
CA LEU A 66 -20.82 8.28 -7.50
C LEU A 66 -22.33 8.51 -7.41
N GLU A 67 -22.93 8.40 -6.23
CA GLU A 67 -24.36 8.65 -5.99
C GLU A 67 -24.78 10.09 -6.32
N ASN A 68 -23.88 11.05 -6.08
CA ASN A 68 -24.10 12.46 -6.35
C ASN A 68 -23.69 12.88 -7.77
N GLY A 69 -23.34 11.92 -8.64
CA GLY A 69 -23.11 12.12 -10.06
C GLY A 69 -21.69 12.49 -10.46
N GLY A 70 -20.71 12.28 -9.56
CA GLY A 70 -19.29 12.26 -9.93
C GLY A 70 -18.92 10.97 -10.67
N ASN A 71 -17.79 10.99 -11.36
CA ASN A 71 -17.28 9.83 -12.10
C ASN A 71 -16.25 9.03 -11.28
N ALA A 72 -15.67 7.97 -11.87
CA ALA A 72 -14.69 7.11 -11.21
C ALA A 72 -13.45 7.88 -10.73
N VAL A 73 -13.01 8.91 -11.47
CA VAL A 73 -11.86 9.76 -11.11
C VAL A 73 -12.20 10.69 -9.96
N ASP A 74 -13.38 11.32 -9.98
CA ASP A 74 -13.87 12.15 -8.87
C ASP A 74 -13.94 11.34 -7.56
N ALA A 75 -14.54 10.14 -7.63
CA ALA A 75 -14.64 9.23 -6.49
C ALA A 75 -13.25 8.80 -6.00
N ALA A 76 -12.33 8.46 -6.90
CA ALA A 76 -10.96 8.10 -6.55
C ALA A 76 -10.20 9.23 -5.84
N ILE A 77 -10.40 10.49 -6.25
CA ILE A 77 -9.78 11.65 -5.60
C ILE A 77 -10.32 11.82 -4.17
N ALA A 78 -11.65 11.72 -3.99
CA ALA A 78 -12.26 11.83 -2.67
C ALA A 78 -11.82 10.68 -1.74
N MET A 79 -11.73 9.46 -2.28
CA MET A 79 -11.20 8.29 -1.59
C MET A 79 -9.75 8.52 -1.13
N GLN A 80 -8.88 9.08 -1.99
CA GLN A 80 -7.49 9.39 -1.61
C GLN A 80 -7.42 10.36 -0.42
N PHE A 81 -8.21 11.43 -0.43
CA PHE A 81 -8.24 12.37 0.69
C PHE A 81 -8.80 11.72 1.95
N ALA A 82 -9.80 10.84 1.84
CA ALA A 82 -10.32 10.09 2.97
C ALA A 82 -9.25 9.16 3.56
N LEU A 83 -8.55 8.39 2.72
CA LEU A 83 -7.45 7.49 3.12
C LEU A 83 -6.30 8.24 3.80
N ASN A 84 -5.96 9.46 3.35
CA ASN A 84 -4.98 10.31 4.03
C ASN A 84 -5.36 10.61 5.49
N VAL A 85 -6.66 10.60 5.83
CA VAL A 85 -7.15 10.85 7.19
C VAL A 85 -7.32 9.55 7.97
N VAL A 86 -7.91 8.52 7.35
CA VAL A 86 -8.32 7.29 8.06
C VAL A 86 -7.25 6.20 8.09
N GLU A 87 -6.37 6.18 7.10
CA GLU A 87 -5.18 5.32 7.05
C GLU A 87 -3.89 6.18 6.90
N PRO A 88 -3.60 7.11 7.85
CA PRO A 88 -2.50 8.06 7.71
C PRO A 88 -1.13 7.39 7.70
N MET A 89 -1.05 6.12 8.12
CA MET A 89 0.17 5.33 8.10
C MET A 89 0.52 4.77 6.72
N MET A 90 -0.42 4.72 5.76
CA MET A 90 -0.24 4.06 4.46
C MET A 90 -0.07 5.04 3.31
N SER A 91 -0.85 6.11 3.28
CA SER A 91 -0.84 7.06 2.17
C SER A 91 -1.19 8.46 2.61
N GLY A 92 -0.78 9.45 1.80
CA GLY A 92 -1.19 10.81 2.05
C GLY A 92 -0.61 11.84 1.09
N ILE A 93 -0.99 13.10 1.32
CA ILE A 93 -0.49 14.27 0.57
C ILE A 93 1.00 14.55 0.83
N GLY A 94 1.61 13.86 1.80
CA GLY A 94 3.06 13.85 2.04
C GLY A 94 3.80 12.71 1.35
N GLY A 95 3.14 11.93 0.50
CA GLY A 95 3.74 10.85 -0.30
C GLY A 95 3.44 10.97 -1.80
N GLY A 96 3.26 9.83 -2.45
CA GLY A 96 3.10 9.70 -3.90
C GLY A 96 2.35 8.43 -4.31
N GLY A 97 2.34 8.14 -5.61
CA GLY A 97 1.67 6.95 -6.12
C GLY A 97 1.57 6.88 -7.64
N PHE A 98 0.76 5.91 -8.08
CA PHE A 98 0.46 5.70 -9.49
C PHE A 98 -1.03 5.45 -9.70
N MET A 99 -1.69 6.36 -10.41
CA MET A 99 -3.13 6.27 -10.71
C MET A 99 -3.31 5.86 -12.17
N MET A 100 -3.64 4.59 -12.40
CA MET A 100 -4.01 4.09 -13.72
C MET A 100 -5.49 4.37 -13.97
N VAL A 101 -5.79 4.99 -15.12
CA VAL A 101 -7.14 5.38 -15.53
C VAL A 101 -7.41 4.83 -16.92
N TYR A 102 -8.50 4.08 -17.08
CA TYR A 102 -9.13 3.81 -18.36
C TYR A 102 -10.29 4.79 -18.56
N ASP A 103 -10.20 5.60 -19.61
CA ASP A 103 -11.24 6.53 -20.04
C ASP A 103 -12.12 5.86 -21.11
N ALA A 104 -13.39 5.63 -20.77
CA ALA A 104 -14.32 4.95 -21.66
C ALA A 104 -14.76 5.79 -22.86
N GLU A 105 -14.66 7.13 -22.80
CA GLU A 105 -15.00 7.99 -23.93
C GLU A 105 -13.98 7.84 -25.06
N THR A 106 -12.70 7.77 -24.70
CA THR A 106 -11.58 7.68 -25.65
C THR A 106 -11.15 6.25 -25.93
N GLY A 107 -11.37 5.34 -24.98
CA GLY A 107 -10.82 3.97 -24.98
C GLY A 107 -9.33 3.93 -24.68
N GLU A 108 -8.77 4.99 -24.08
CA GLU A 108 -7.35 5.10 -23.75
C GLU A 108 -7.10 4.74 -22.28
N THR A 109 -5.98 4.05 -22.01
CA THR A 109 -5.49 3.77 -20.66
C THR A 109 -4.23 4.58 -20.42
N THR A 110 -4.24 5.39 -19.36
CA THR A 110 -3.18 6.35 -19.04
C THR A 110 -2.85 6.26 -17.56
N ILE A 111 -1.62 6.59 -17.17
CA ILE A 111 -1.20 6.64 -15.78
C ILE A 111 -0.84 8.08 -15.40
N VAL A 112 -1.40 8.58 -14.29
CA VAL A 112 -0.85 9.75 -13.61
C VAL A 112 0.20 9.27 -12.61
N ASN A 113 1.45 9.60 -12.89
CA ASN A 113 2.60 9.21 -12.08
C ASN A 113 2.98 10.38 -11.15
N SER A 114 2.63 10.19 -9.88
CA SER A 114 2.89 11.13 -8.79
C SER A 114 4.00 10.63 -7.86
N ARG A 115 4.93 9.82 -8.39
CA ARG A 115 6.09 9.33 -7.65
C ARG A 115 6.96 10.49 -7.18
N GLU A 116 7.45 10.38 -5.96
CA GLU A 116 8.33 11.36 -5.34
C GLU A 116 9.65 11.48 -6.09
N ARG A 117 10.25 12.67 -6.04
CA ARG A 117 11.58 12.92 -6.59
C ARG A 117 12.55 13.26 -5.48
N ALA A 118 13.80 12.80 -5.60
CA ALA A 118 14.87 13.25 -4.73
C ALA A 118 15.08 14.76 -4.90
N PRO A 119 15.29 15.53 -3.80
CA PRO A 119 15.60 16.95 -3.92
C PRO A 119 16.91 17.17 -4.70
N GLU A 120 17.10 18.37 -5.27
CA GLU A 120 18.32 18.73 -6.00
C GLU A 120 19.58 18.61 -5.13
N GLY A 121 19.43 18.70 -3.80
CA GLY A 121 20.52 18.51 -2.85
C GLY A 121 20.85 17.06 -2.50
N ALA A 122 20.14 16.06 -3.04
CA ALA A 122 20.43 14.65 -2.81
C ALA A 122 21.74 14.23 -3.52
N THR A 123 22.53 13.37 -2.88
CA THR A 123 23.80 12.87 -3.43
C THR A 123 23.82 11.34 -3.45
N PRO A 124 24.57 10.71 -4.38
CA PRO A 124 24.65 9.25 -4.47
C PRO A 124 25.11 8.54 -3.19
N ASP A 125 25.87 9.23 -2.34
CA ASP A 125 26.46 8.72 -1.11
C ASP A 125 25.69 9.13 0.17
N MET A 126 24.51 9.75 0.05
CA MET A 126 23.78 10.28 1.22
C MET A 126 23.28 9.22 2.21
N PHE A 127 23.31 7.93 1.81
CA PHE A 127 22.96 6.78 2.64
C PHE A 127 24.18 5.99 3.14
N LEU A 128 25.39 6.53 2.93
CA LEU A 128 26.63 5.97 3.45
C LEU A 128 27.13 6.80 4.64
N ASP A 129 27.76 6.14 5.60
CA ASP A 129 28.41 6.80 6.72
C ASP A 129 29.79 7.38 6.36
N GLU A 130 30.51 7.95 7.34
CA GLU A 130 31.83 8.53 7.13
C GLU A 130 32.91 7.50 6.71
N ASP A 131 32.69 6.21 6.99
CA ASP A 131 33.58 5.10 6.65
C ASP A 131 33.22 4.49 5.28
N GLY A 132 32.08 4.88 4.69
CA GLY A 132 31.61 4.45 3.38
C GLY A 132 30.70 3.22 3.42
N GLU A 133 30.20 2.84 4.59
CA GLU A 133 29.30 1.71 4.78
C GLU A 133 27.84 2.18 4.78
N PRO A 134 26.87 1.35 4.35
CA PRO A 134 25.46 1.70 4.43
C PRO A 134 25.01 2.04 5.85
N ILE A 135 24.35 3.19 6.01
CA ILE A 135 23.67 3.57 7.25
C ILE A 135 22.56 2.54 7.53
N PRO A 136 22.38 2.04 8.76
CA PRO A 136 21.32 1.08 9.07
C PRO A 136 19.95 1.54 8.58
N PHE A 137 19.18 0.63 7.98
CA PHE A 137 17.87 0.97 7.38
C PHE A 137 16.94 1.74 8.33
N GLN A 138 16.83 1.31 9.59
CA GLN A 138 15.99 1.99 10.59
C GLN A 138 16.41 3.43 10.89
N GLU A 139 17.71 3.75 10.78
CA GLU A 139 18.18 5.13 10.92
C GLU A 139 17.88 5.95 9.65
N ARG A 140 17.98 5.33 8.46
CA ARG A 140 17.67 6.00 7.19
C ARG A 140 16.20 6.40 7.10
N VAL A 141 15.28 5.48 7.42
CA VAL A 141 13.84 5.72 7.23
C VAL A 141 13.33 6.89 8.07
N MET A 142 13.88 7.10 9.28
CA MET A 142 13.48 8.18 10.19
C MET A 142 14.18 9.53 9.93
N SER A 143 14.99 9.64 8.88
CA SER A 143 15.81 10.83 8.61
C SER A 143 15.15 11.77 7.60
N GLY A 144 15.55 13.04 7.59
CA GLY A 144 15.11 13.97 6.55
C GLY A 144 15.71 13.65 5.17
N THR A 145 16.77 12.83 5.08
CA THR A 145 17.36 12.43 3.79
C THR A 145 16.57 11.35 3.08
N SER A 146 15.67 10.63 3.78
CA SER A 146 14.76 9.69 3.14
C SER A 146 13.54 10.35 2.49
N VAL A 147 13.25 11.62 2.82
CA VAL A 147 12.04 12.29 2.37
C VAL A 147 12.17 12.75 0.91
N GLY A 148 11.35 12.17 0.04
CA GLY A 148 11.17 12.61 -1.34
C GLY A 148 10.15 13.74 -1.45
N VAL A 149 10.24 14.54 -2.52
CA VAL A 149 9.28 15.63 -2.78
C VAL A 149 7.88 15.03 -2.99
N PRO A 150 6.89 15.34 -2.11
CA PRO A 150 5.57 14.74 -2.17
C PRO A 150 4.84 15.05 -3.48
N GLY A 151 4.28 14.03 -4.12
CA GLY A 151 3.62 14.13 -5.42
C GLY A 151 2.11 13.94 -5.42
N THR A 152 1.54 13.26 -4.41
CA THR A 152 0.12 12.85 -4.40
C THR A 152 -0.82 14.00 -4.77
N LEU A 153 -0.67 15.17 -4.15
CA LEU A 153 -1.60 16.28 -4.37
C LEU A 153 -1.56 16.82 -5.82
N ARG A 154 -0.40 16.82 -6.49
CA ARG A 154 -0.35 17.16 -7.93
C ARG A 154 -0.85 16.05 -8.82
N GLY A 155 -0.70 14.80 -8.41
CA GLY A 155 -1.35 13.69 -9.08
C GLY A 155 -2.85 13.86 -9.11
N LEU A 156 -3.45 14.15 -7.95
CA LEU A 156 -4.90 14.36 -7.81
C LEU A 156 -5.39 15.58 -8.61
N GLU A 157 -4.69 16.71 -8.55
CA GLU A 157 -5.04 17.89 -9.35
C GLU A 157 -4.94 17.60 -10.85
N THR A 158 -3.90 16.91 -11.31
CA THR A 158 -3.73 16.56 -12.72
C THR A 158 -4.83 15.61 -13.20
N ALA A 159 -5.16 14.59 -12.40
CA ALA A 159 -6.26 13.69 -12.70
C ALA A 159 -7.61 14.43 -12.76
N HIS A 160 -7.83 15.36 -11.82
CA HIS A 160 -9.01 16.22 -11.80
C HIS A 160 -9.11 17.11 -13.05
N GLU A 161 -8.01 17.72 -13.47
CA GLU A 161 -7.98 18.55 -14.68
C GLU A 161 -8.23 17.75 -15.97
N MET A 162 -7.79 16.50 -16.01
CA MET A 162 -7.96 15.62 -17.17
C MET A 162 -9.37 15.02 -17.25
N TRP A 163 -9.92 14.55 -16.12
CA TRP A 163 -11.14 13.73 -16.11
C TRP A 163 -12.18 14.14 -15.07
N GLY A 164 -11.87 15.03 -14.13
CA GLY A 164 -12.77 15.41 -13.04
C GLY A 164 -14.02 16.17 -13.52
N THR A 165 -15.14 15.93 -12.84
CA THR A 165 -16.44 16.55 -13.16
C THR A 165 -17.10 17.25 -11.98
N VAL A 166 -16.68 16.91 -10.75
CA VAL A 166 -17.10 17.57 -9.50
C VAL A 166 -16.11 18.67 -9.15
N ASP A 167 -16.51 19.73 -8.46
CA ASP A 167 -15.57 20.77 -8.03
C ASP A 167 -14.52 20.16 -7.07
N PHE A 168 -13.21 20.36 -7.33
CA PHE A 168 -12.12 19.74 -6.54
C PHE A 168 -12.24 20.02 -5.03
N ALA A 169 -12.73 21.21 -4.67
CA ALA A 169 -13.00 21.61 -3.30
C ALA A 169 -14.05 20.73 -2.61
N GLU A 170 -15.11 20.32 -3.34
CA GLU A 170 -16.19 19.47 -2.83
C GLU A 170 -15.67 18.05 -2.53
N LEU A 171 -14.73 17.54 -3.32
CA LEU A 171 -14.11 16.22 -3.12
C LEU A 171 -13.26 16.13 -1.84
N MET A 172 -12.82 17.26 -1.27
CA MET A 172 -12.08 17.31 -0.01
C MET A 172 -12.98 17.50 1.23
N GLU A 173 -14.25 17.89 1.05
CA GLU A 173 -15.14 18.19 2.19
C GLU A 173 -15.30 17.03 3.18
N PRO A 174 -15.49 15.76 2.75
CA PRO A 174 -15.57 14.63 3.65
C PRO A 174 -14.33 14.48 4.54
N SER A 175 -13.15 14.62 3.95
CA SER A 175 -11.86 14.45 4.63
C SER A 175 -11.56 15.60 5.58
N ILE A 176 -11.90 16.84 5.21
CA ILE A 176 -11.83 18.00 6.12
C ILE A 176 -12.73 17.76 7.34
N TYR A 177 -13.95 17.28 7.11
CA TYR A 177 -14.88 16.96 8.20
C TYR A 177 -14.34 15.85 9.12
N LEU A 178 -13.86 14.74 8.55
CA LEU A 178 -13.28 13.62 9.28
C LEU A 178 -12.06 14.04 10.10
N ALA A 179 -11.15 14.83 9.52
CA ALA A 179 -9.96 15.30 10.21
C ALA A 179 -10.30 16.28 11.35
N GLU A 180 -11.29 17.16 11.18
CA GLU A 180 -11.69 18.13 12.21
C GLU A 180 -12.47 17.50 13.36
N ASN A 181 -13.38 16.56 13.07
CA ASN A 181 -14.31 15.99 14.05
C ASN A 181 -13.84 14.63 14.60
N GLY A 182 -12.92 13.98 13.89
CA GLY A 182 -12.36 12.69 14.20
C GLY A 182 -13.26 11.50 13.88
N PHE A 183 -12.67 10.32 13.92
CA PHE A 183 -13.33 9.02 13.73
C PHE A 183 -12.75 8.00 14.72
N PRO A 184 -13.50 6.98 15.13
CA PRO A 184 -12.99 5.92 15.98
C PRO A 184 -12.05 5.02 15.18
N ILE A 185 -10.80 4.87 15.63
CA ILE A 185 -9.81 4.04 14.96
C ILE A 185 -10.11 2.55 15.12
N ASP A 186 -9.74 1.75 14.13
CA ASP A 186 -9.79 0.28 14.18
C ASP A 186 -8.60 -0.31 14.95
N ASP A 187 -8.60 -1.64 15.06
CA ASP A 187 -7.51 -2.40 15.66
C ASP A 187 -6.24 -2.32 14.82
N TYR A 188 -6.36 -2.31 13.49
CA TYR A 188 -5.23 -2.22 12.58
C TYR A 188 -4.44 -0.91 12.75
N LEU A 189 -5.11 0.26 12.75
CA LEU A 189 -4.45 1.54 13.01
C LEU A 189 -3.90 1.63 14.43
N ALA A 190 -4.62 1.14 15.44
CA ALA A 190 -4.13 1.11 16.81
C ALA A 190 -2.82 0.31 16.94
N ASN A 191 -2.78 -0.90 16.35
CA ASN A 191 -1.59 -1.75 16.32
C ASN A 191 -0.43 -1.10 15.54
N ALA A 192 -0.73 -0.42 14.43
CA ALA A 192 0.27 0.32 13.68
C ALA A 192 0.90 1.45 14.51
N ILE A 193 0.08 2.23 15.24
CA ILE A 193 0.56 3.30 16.12
C ILE A 193 1.44 2.71 17.23
N GLU A 194 0.97 1.66 17.92
CA GLU A 194 1.71 1.03 19.02
C GLU A 194 3.06 0.48 18.54
N SER A 195 3.07 -0.32 17.47
CA SER A 195 4.28 -0.91 16.89
C SER A 195 5.27 0.13 16.33
N SER A 196 4.77 1.29 15.90
CA SER A 196 5.59 2.39 15.38
C SER A 196 5.92 3.46 16.42
N SER A 197 5.75 3.18 17.72
CA SER A 197 5.89 4.19 18.78
C SER A 197 7.24 4.89 18.80
N GLU A 198 8.34 4.15 18.63
CA GLU A 198 9.69 4.75 18.58
C GLU A 198 9.81 5.78 17.45
N LYS A 199 9.30 5.41 16.27
CA LYS A 199 9.30 6.26 15.07
C LYS A 199 8.45 7.51 15.27
N LEU A 200 7.23 7.36 15.77
CA LEU A 200 6.30 8.48 15.94
C LEU A 200 6.71 9.43 17.06
N LEU A 201 7.26 8.92 18.16
CA LEU A 201 7.74 9.75 19.29
C LEU A 201 8.99 10.57 18.94
N ALA A 202 9.67 10.28 17.82
CA ALA A 202 10.78 11.09 17.35
C ALA A 202 10.34 12.44 16.74
N SER A 203 9.07 12.57 16.34
CA SER A 203 8.50 13.81 15.81
C SER A 203 7.47 14.40 16.76
N PRO A 204 7.66 15.66 17.24
CA PRO A 204 6.68 16.31 18.13
C PRO A 204 5.27 16.43 17.52
N GLY A 205 5.17 16.57 16.19
CA GLY A 205 3.88 16.63 15.50
C GLY A 205 3.14 15.29 15.57
N SER A 206 3.85 14.21 15.27
CA SER A 206 3.31 12.84 15.34
C SER A 206 2.93 12.46 16.78
N GLU A 207 3.79 12.77 17.77
CA GLU A 207 3.48 12.58 19.19
C GLU A 207 2.16 13.27 19.57
N ALA A 208 1.97 14.52 19.14
CA ALA A 208 0.78 15.30 19.48
C ALA A 208 -0.53 14.76 18.87
N VAL A 209 -0.45 14.02 17.77
CA VAL A 209 -1.60 13.47 17.05
C VAL A 209 -1.94 12.05 17.51
N PHE A 210 -0.94 11.20 17.68
CA PHE A 210 -1.14 9.75 17.89
C PHE A 210 -0.99 9.31 19.35
N PHE A 211 -0.62 10.20 20.28
CA PHE A 211 -0.42 9.88 21.69
C PHE A 211 -1.22 10.80 22.61
N VAL A 212 -1.85 10.22 23.62
CA VAL A 212 -2.59 10.93 24.66
C VAL A 212 -1.97 10.62 26.01
N ASP A 213 -1.48 11.66 26.69
CA ASP A 213 -0.76 11.54 27.97
C ASP A 213 0.47 10.60 27.89
N GLY A 214 1.04 10.42 26.69
CA GLY A 214 2.21 9.59 26.41
C GLY A 214 1.89 8.14 26.05
N GLU A 215 0.61 7.76 25.98
CA GLU A 215 0.17 6.43 25.56
C GLU A 215 -0.35 6.51 24.10
N PRO A 216 -0.09 5.49 23.26
CA PRO A 216 -0.63 5.43 21.90
C PRO A 216 -2.17 5.34 21.93
N LEU A 217 -2.83 5.89 20.90
CA LEU A 217 -4.27 5.69 20.72
C LEU A 217 -4.60 4.19 20.56
N ALA A 218 -5.64 3.74 21.25
CA ALA A 218 -6.11 2.36 21.19
C ALA A 218 -7.38 2.21 20.32
N GLU A 219 -7.72 0.99 19.94
CA GLU A 219 -8.95 0.68 19.20
C GLU A 219 -10.17 1.37 19.82
N GLY A 220 -10.96 2.06 18.98
CA GLY A 220 -12.15 2.81 19.38
C GLY A 220 -11.87 4.20 19.97
N ASP A 221 -10.62 4.57 20.21
CA ASP A 221 -10.27 5.96 20.51
C ASP A 221 -10.51 6.86 19.30
N LEU A 222 -10.83 8.12 19.56
CA LEU A 222 -11.13 9.10 18.52
C LEU A 222 -9.83 9.76 18.04
N LEU A 223 -9.44 9.51 16.78
CA LEU A 223 -8.32 10.22 16.13
C LEU A 223 -8.81 11.57 15.57
N VAL A 224 -8.28 12.68 16.09
CA VAL A 224 -8.62 14.04 15.65
C VAL A 224 -7.37 14.73 15.11
N GLN A 225 -7.44 15.26 13.89
CA GLN A 225 -6.31 15.80 13.13
C GLN A 225 -6.58 17.24 12.67
N THR A 226 -6.77 18.18 13.61
CA THR A 226 -7.20 19.55 13.28
C THR A 226 -6.24 20.33 12.37
N ASP A 227 -4.95 20.06 12.48
CA ASP A 227 -3.93 20.74 11.68
C ASP A 227 -3.97 20.24 10.23
N LEU A 228 -4.18 18.94 10.02
CA LEU A 228 -4.44 18.37 8.70
C LEU A 228 -5.73 18.91 8.11
N ALA A 229 -6.81 19.03 8.90
CA ALA A 229 -8.06 19.64 8.45
C ALA A 229 -7.84 21.09 7.97
N ALA A 230 -7.03 21.88 8.68
CA ALA A 230 -6.69 23.24 8.28
C ALA A 230 -5.84 23.29 6.99
N THR A 231 -4.92 22.35 6.82
CA THR A 231 -4.14 22.18 5.59
C THR A 231 -5.04 21.85 4.40
N LEU A 232 -5.91 20.84 4.53
CA LEU A 232 -6.87 20.47 3.50
C LEU A 232 -7.85 21.60 3.17
N GLN A 233 -8.31 22.35 4.18
CA GLN A 233 -9.14 23.54 3.98
C GLN A 233 -8.40 24.63 3.19
N THR A 234 -7.12 24.84 3.45
CA THR A 234 -6.29 25.81 2.71
C THR A 234 -6.17 25.39 1.24
N VAL A 235 -5.91 24.11 0.97
CA VAL A 235 -5.85 23.55 -0.38
C VAL A 235 -7.21 23.64 -1.09
N SER A 236 -8.31 23.39 -0.37
CA SER A 236 -9.67 23.54 -0.89
C SER A 236 -9.99 24.99 -1.29
N ASP A 237 -9.56 25.96 -0.49
CA ASP A 237 -9.82 27.39 -0.74
C ASP A 237 -8.91 28.01 -1.81
N GLU A 238 -7.64 27.58 -1.89
CA GLU A 238 -6.58 28.25 -2.65
C GLU A 238 -6.03 27.40 -3.82
N GLY A 239 -6.42 26.13 -3.92
CA GLY A 239 -5.89 25.15 -4.87
C GLY A 239 -4.60 24.49 -4.38
N ALA A 240 -4.13 23.49 -5.11
CA ALA A 240 -2.92 22.76 -4.73
C ALA A 240 -1.66 23.65 -4.74
N ASP A 241 -1.66 24.78 -5.45
CA ASP A 241 -0.57 25.79 -5.40
C ASP A 241 -0.24 26.31 -4.00
N ALA A 242 -1.19 26.32 -3.07
CA ALA A 242 -0.92 26.68 -1.69
C ALA A 242 0.04 25.71 -0.99
N TYR A 243 0.02 24.43 -1.38
CA TYR A 243 0.92 23.39 -0.86
C TYR A 243 2.35 23.58 -1.36
N PHE A 244 2.54 23.92 -2.64
CA PHE A 244 3.87 23.91 -3.29
C PHE A 244 4.57 25.27 -3.36
N ASN A 245 3.85 26.39 -3.18
CA ASN A 245 4.40 27.74 -3.34
C ASN A 245 4.16 28.68 -2.14
N GLY A 246 3.60 28.17 -1.03
CA GLY A 246 3.12 28.97 0.10
C GLY A 246 3.75 28.62 1.45
N GLU A 247 3.04 28.97 2.53
CA GLU A 247 3.46 28.71 3.91
C GLU A 247 3.62 27.21 4.20
N ILE A 248 2.81 26.35 3.55
CA ILE A 248 2.92 24.89 3.64
C ILE A 248 4.27 24.42 3.06
N ALA A 249 4.68 24.93 1.89
CA ALA A 249 5.95 24.57 1.28
C ALA A 249 7.15 24.99 2.14
N GLU A 250 7.08 26.20 2.73
CA GLU A 250 8.09 26.70 3.67
C GLU A 250 8.18 25.80 4.91
N ALA A 251 7.05 25.32 5.43
CA ALA A 251 7.00 24.44 6.59
C ALA A 251 7.58 23.04 6.27
N ILE A 252 7.18 22.42 5.16
CA ILE A 252 7.71 21.12 4.72
C ILE A 252 9.24 21.19 4.60
N ALA A 253 9.76 22.16 3.84
CA ALA A 253 11.20 22.30 3.65
C ALA A 253 11.95 22.56 4.96
N ALA A 254 11.39 23.37 5.86
CA ALA A 254 11.99 23.64 7.16
C ALA A 254 12.03 22.38 8.04
N THR A 255 10.95 21.60 8.08
CA THR A 255 10.87 20.33 8.82
C THR A 255 11.86 19.30 8.28
N VAL A 256 11.91 19.10 6.96
CA VAL A 256 12.86 18.16 6.34
C VAL A 256 14.30 18.53 6.67
N GLN A 257 14.66 19.81 6.60
CA GLN A 257 16.00 20.30 6.94
C GLN A 257 16.33 20.18 8.43
N GLU A 258 15.36 20.33 9.33
CA GLU A 258 15.55 20.10 10.76
C GLU A 258 15.94 18.64 11.07
N PHE A 259 15.40 17.70 10.29
CA PHE A 259 15.72 16.27 10.35
C PHE A 259 16.93 15.87 9.47
N GLY A 260 17.70 16.84 8.98
CA GLY A 260 18.96 16.60 8.25
C GLY A 260 18.81 16.40 6.74
N GLY A 261 17.61 16.56 6.18
CA GLY A 261 17.37 16.51 4.75
C GLY A 261 17.82 17.77 4.00
N SER A 262 17.78 17.71 2.67
CA SER A 262 18.25 18.77 1.77
C SER A 262 17.14 19.43 0.94
N MET A 263 15.88 19.01 1.10
CA MET A 263 14.74 19.57 0.37
C MET A 263 14.55 21.06 0.66
N THR A 264 14.30 21.81 -0.40
CA THR A 264 14.05 23.26 -0.39
C THR A 264 12.65 23.58 -0.94
N VAL A 265 12.21 24.82 -0.74
CA VAL A 265 10.96 25.32 -1.34
C VAL A 265 11.05 25.30 -2.87
N ASP A 266 12.24 25.46 -3.45
CA ASP A 266 12.42 25.38 -4.90
C ASP A 266 12.22 23.95 -5.40
N ASP A 267 12.56 22.92 -4.62
CA ASP A 267 12.30 21.51 -5.00
C ASP A 267 10.78 21.24 -5.07
N LEU A 268 10.02 21.71 -4.08
CA LEU A 268 8.56 21.62 -4.08
C LEU A 268 7.95 22.41 -5.25
N ALA A 269 8.38 23.65 -5.46
CA ALA A 269 7.82 24.51 -6.50
C ALA A 269 8.11 24.03 -7.93
N ASN A 270 9.17 23.23 -8.13
CA ASN A 270 9.54 22.67 -9.43
C ASN A 270 9.03 21.24 -9.66
N TYR A 271 8.34 20.64 -8.69
CA TYR A 271 7.80 19.31 -8.84
C TYR A 271 6.66 19.30 -9.86
N GLU A 272 6.76 18.38 -10.82
CA GLU A 272 5.76 18.13 -11.86
C GLU A 272 5.53 16.63 -11.94
N VAL A 273 4.27 16.23 -12.07
CA VAL A 273 3.90 14.83 -12.33
C VAL A 273 4.18 14.47 -13.79
N THR A 274 4.27 13.17 -14.07
CA THR A 274 4.27 12.67 -15.45
C THR A 274 2.97 11.96 -15.77
N VAL A 275 2.64 11.93 -17.07
CA VAL A 275 1.51 11.18 -17.60
C VAL A 275 2.10 10.12 -18.52
N ASP A 276 2.01 8.88 -18.09
CA ASP A 276 2.75 7.76 -18.68
C ASP A 276 1.79 6.80 -19.42
N ASP A 277 2.27 6.20 -20.50
CA ASP A 277 1.58 5.08 -21.14
C ASP A 277 1.87 3.79 -20.34
N PRO A 278 0.88 2.91 -20.13
CA PRO A 278 1.12 1.63 -19.46
C PRO A 278 2.02 0.70 -20.25
N ILE A 279 2.70 -0.20 -19.54
CA ILE A 279 3.32 -1.37 -20.18
C ILE A 279 2.23 -2.42 -20.43
N TRP A 280 2.31 -3.07 -21.59
CA TRP A 280 1.35 -4.07 -22.03
C TRP A 280 2.01 -5.44 -22.18
N GLY A 281 1.34 -6.47 -21.70
CA GLY A 281 1.65 -7.87 -21.99
C GLY A 281 0.38 -8.69 -22.17
N GLN A 282 0.52 -9.99 -22.41
CA GLN A 282 -0.61 -10.89 -22.64
C GLN A 282 -0.50 -12.13 -21.76
N TYR A 283 -1.63 -12.59 -21.24
CA TYR A 283 -1.71 -13.86 -20.50
C TYR A 283 -3.00 -14.59 -20.87
N LYS A 284 -2.92 -15.83 -21.35
CA LYS A 284 -4.08 -16.68 -21.70
C LYS A 284 -5.15 -15.99 -22.59
N GLY A 285 -4.73 -15.03 -23.43
CA GLY A 285 -5.61 -14.30 -24.35
C GLY A 285 -6.25 -13.02 -23.78
N TYR A 286 -5.86 -12.62 -22.57
CA TYR A 286 -6.16 -11.32 -21.98
C TYR A 286 -4.99 -10.35 -22.20
N ASP A 287 -5.29 -9.08 -22.47
CA ASP A 287 -4.29 -8.01 -22.51
C ASP A 287 -4.17 -7.42 -21.10
N ILE A 288 -2.95 -7.25 -20.59
CA ILE A 288 -2.70 -6.75 -19.24
C ILE A 288 -1.95 -5.42 -19.35
N ALA A 289 -2.56 -4.35 -18.84
CA ALA A 289 -1.92 -3.05 -18.69
C ALA A 289 -1.45 -2.87 -17.25
N SER A 290 -0.17 -2.56 -17.06
CA SER A 290 0.41 -2.32 -15.74
C SER A 290 1.42 -1.17 -15.77
N MET A 291 2.10 -0.94 -14.64
CA MET A 291 3.02 0.18 -14.47
C MET A 291 4.35 -0.03 -15.22
N PRO A 292 4.80 0.94 -16.05
CA PRO A 292 6.17 0.98 -16.55
C PRO A 292 7.14 1.50 -15.46
N PRO A 293 8.47 1.51 -15.75
CA PRO A 293 9.44 2.27 -14.96
C PRO A 293 8.99 3.73 -14.77
N PRO A 294 9.16 4.34 -13.58
CA PRO A 294 10.06 3.96 -12.49
C PRO A 294 9.51 2.88 -11.54
N SER A 295 8.35 2.27 -11.80
CA SER A 295 7.97 1.04 -11.10
C SER A 295 8.60 -0.19 -11.77
N SER A 296 9.03 -1.14 -10.95
CA SER A 296 9.37 -2.50 -11.38
C SER A 296 8.12 -3.36 -11.60
N GLY A 297 6.98 -2.96 -11.03
CA GLY A 297 5.79 -3.77 -10.90
C GLY A 297 5.32 -4.44 -12.18
N GLY A 298 4.99 -3.65 -13.20
CA GLY A 298 4.40 -4.18 -14.43
C GLY A 298 5.35 -5.07 -15.23
N ILE A 299 6.64 -4.72 -15.33
CA ILE A 299 7.61 -5.54 -16.08
C ILE A 299 7.70 -6.93 -15.48
N PHE A 300 7.95 -7.03 -14.17
CA PHE A 300 8.20 -8.33 -13.55
C PHE A 300 6.90 -9.11 -13.28
N LEU A 301 5.76 -8.43 -13.15
CA LEU A 301 4.44 -9.08 -13.22
C LEU A 301 4.26 -9.81 -14.55
N LEU A 302 4.47 -9.11 -15.67
CA LEU A 302 4.31 -9.68 -17.01
C LEU A 302 5.34 -10.78 -17.25
N GLN A 303 6.59 -10.56 -16.85
CA GLN A 303 7.65 -11.56 -16.97
C GLN A 303 7.31 -12.86 -16.23
N MET A 304 6.78 -12.77 -15.00
CA MET A 304 6.35 -13.94 -14.24
C MET A 304 5.17 -14.65 -14.90
N LEU A 305 4.15 -13.92 -15.35
CA LEU A 305 3.01 -14.49 -16.06
C LEU A 305 3.44 -15.22 -17.35
N GLU A 306 4.31 -14.62 -18.15
CA GLU A 306 4.81 -15.21 -19.39
C GLU A 306 5.68 -16.45 -19.12
N MET A 307 6.53 -16.44 -18.08
CA MET A 307 7.29 -17.63 -17.67
C MET A 307 6.37 -18.78 -17.23
N MET A 308 5.28 -18.48 -16.52
CA MET A 308 4.30 -19.48 -16.09
C MET A 308 3.61 -20.20 -17.26
N GLU A 309 3.40 -19.53 -18.42
CA GLU A 309 2.77 -20.15 -19.60
C GLU A 309 3.58 -21.33 -20.19
N HIS A 310 4.85 -21.50 -19.79
CA HIS A 310 5.67 -22.62 -20.21
C HIS A 310 5.38 -23.93 -19.45
N PHE A 311 4.56 -23.87 -18.40
CA PHE A 311 4.20 -25.01 -17.56
C PHE A 311 2.72 -25.37 -17.71
N ASP A 312 2.40 -26.67 -17.63
CA ASP A 312 1.02 -27.19 -17.70
C ASP A 312 0.36 -27.09 -16.31
N LEU A 313 0.10 -25.87 -15.83
CA LEU A 313 -0.36 -25.62 -14.47
C LEU A 313 -1.73 -26.26 -14.19
N GLU A 314 -2.62 -26.29 -15.19
CA GLU A 314 -3.91 -26.99 -15.15
C GLU A 314 -3.79 -28.51 -14.87
N ALA A 315 -2.60 -29.10 -15.04
CA ALA A 315 -2.35 -30.50 -14.71
C ALA A 315 -2.16 -30.75 -13.20
N TYR A 316 -1.98 -29.69 -12.40
CA TYR A 316 -1.77 -29.76 -10.97
C TYR A 316 -2.99 -29.22 -10.21
N ASP A 317 -3.22 -29.75 -9.01
CA ASP A 317 -4.22 -29.18 -8.11
C ASP A 317 -3.78 -27.79 -7.65
N PHE A 318 -4.75 -26.94 -7.30
CA PHE A 318 -4.48 -25.59 -6.82
C PHE A 318 -3.55 -25.59 -5.60
N ASP A 319 -3.76 -26.48 -4.62
CA ASP A 319 -2.89 -26.63 -3.46
C ASP A 319 -1.89 -27.78 -3.68
N SER A 320 -0.92 -27.58 -4.58
CA SER A 320 0.08 -28.60 -4.95
C SER A 320 1.51 -28.10 -4.79
N VAL A 321 2.43 -29.02 -4.48
CA VAL A 321 3.87 -28.75 -4.38
C VAL A 321 4.39 -28.20 -5.71
N GLU A 322 3.95 -28.74 -6.83
CA GLU A 322 4.40 -28.34 -8.16
C GLU A 322 4.04 -26.89 -8.48
N LYS A 323 2.80 -26.45 -8.17
CA LYS A 323 2.40 -25.05 -8.37
C LYS A 323 3.31 -24.10 -7.59
N TYR A 324 3.45 -24.32 -6.28
CA TYR A 324 4.23 -23.41 -5.43
C TYR A 324 5.74 -23.48 -5.70
N HIS A 325 6.25 -24.63 -6.11
CA HIS A 325 7.64 -24.79 -6.53
C HIS A 325 7.92 -23.95 -7.79
N ILE A 326 7.17 -24.17 -8.88
CA ILE A 326 7.34 -23.41 -10.13
C ILE A 326 7.20 -21.91 -9.85
N MET A 327 6.20 -21.53 -9.06
CA MET A 327 5.97 -20.15 -8.68
C MET A 327 7.16 -19.54 -7.92
N SER A 328 7.75 -20.27 -6.97
CA SER A 328 8.93 -19.82 -6.22
C SER A 328 10.13 -19.59 -7.15
N GLU A 329 10.38 -20.53 -8.06
CA GLU A 329 11.49 -20.43 -9.02
C GLU A 329 11.29 -19.26 -10.00
N VAL A 330 10.06 -19.07 -10.51
CA VAL A 330 9.67 -17.94 -11.36
C VAL A 330 9.89 -16.61 -10.64
N MET A 331 9.49 -16.52 -9.36
CA MET A 331 9.72 -15.32 -8.56
C MET A 331 11.23 -15.05 -8.39
N HIS A 332 12.05 -16.05 -8.07
CA HIS A 332 13.50 -15.87 -7.96
C HIS A 332 14.12 -15.29 -9.22
N LEU A 333 13.77 -15.84 -10.40
CA LEU A 333 14.32 -15.37 -11.66
C LEU A 333 13.90 -13.93 -11.97
N ALA A 334 12.64 -13.57 -11.69
CA ALA A 334 12.12 -12.23 -11.91
C ALA A 334 12.71 -11.20 -10.94
N TYR A 335 12.86 -11.54 -9.66
CA TYR A 335 13.51 -10.66 -8.68
C TYR A 335 15.01 -10.51 -8.91
N ALA A 336 15.68 -11.54 -9.43
CA ALA A 336 17.08 -11.43 -9.84
C ALA A 336 17.24 -10.41 -10.98
N ASP A 337 16.38 -10.46 -12.00
CA ASP A 337 16.37 -9.46 -13.08
C ASP A 337 16.00 -8.07 -12.56
N ARG A 338 14.99 -7.97 -11.69
CA ARG A 338 14.58 -6.71 -11.03
C ARG A 338 15.73 -6.04 -10.32
N GLY A 339 16.49 -6.79 -9.52
CA GLY A 339 17.63 -6.28 -8.75
C GLY A 339 18.77 -5.75 -9.63
N MET A 340 18.82 -6.14 -10.92
CA MET A 340 19.89 -5.73 -11.84
C MET A 340 19.48 -4.57 -12.77
N TYR A 341 18.24 -4.58 -13.27
CA TYR A 341 17.87 -3.77 -14.44
C TYR A 341 16.88 -2.64 -14.16
N ALA A 342 16.19 -2.65 -13.02
CA ALA A 342 15.10 -1.72 -12.76
C ALA A 342 15.58 -0.37 -12.21
N GLY A 343 15.06 0.74 -12.75
CA GLY A 343 15.37 2.09 -12.30
C GLY A 343 14.55 3.15 -13.04
N ASP A 344 14.78 4.44 -12.73
CA ASP A 344 14.07 5.56 -13.37
C ASP A 344 14.50 5.74 -14.85
N PRO A 345 13.57 5.61 -15.81
CA PRO A 345 13.90 5.68 -17.24
C PRO A 345 14.35 7.07 -17.70
N GLU A 346 14.18 8.13 -16.89
CA GLU A 346 14.76 9.44 -17.19
C GLU A 346 16.29 9.48 -16.98
N PHE A 347 16.84 8.51 -16.26
CA PHE A 347 18.24 8.46 -15.83
C PHE A 347 19.00 7.24 -16.35
N VAL A 348 18.31 6.10 -16.47
CA VAL A 348 18.92 4.82 -16.85
C VAL A 348 18.17 4.13 -17.99
N GLU A 349 18.90 3.36 -18.78
CA GLU A 349 18.33 2.53 -19.84
C GLU A 349 17.86 1.18 -19.26
N VAL A 350 16.56 0.94 -19.23
CA VAL A 350 15.96 -0.34 -18.80
C VAL A 350 15.68 -1.19 -20.05
N PRO A 351 16.20 -2.43 -20.16
CA PRO A 351 16.02 -3.30 -21.32
C PRO A 351 14.62 -3.95 -21.34
N ILE A 352 13.57 -3.14 -21.44
CA ILE A 352 12.17 -3.59 -21.32
C ILE A 352 11.80 -4.57 -22.44
N GLU A 353 12.18 -4.29 -23.68
CA GLU A 353 11.85 -5.17 -24.81
C GLU A 353 12.56 -6.52 -24.67
N GLY A 354 13.80 -6.52 -24.18
CA GLY A 354 14.56 -7.74 -23.92
C GLY A 354 14.04 -8.55 -22.74
N LEU A 355 13.61 -7.89 -21.66
CA LEU A 355 13.07 -8.55 -20.46
C LEU A 355 11.75 -9.28 -20.71
N LEU A 356 10.99 -8.85 -21.73
CA LEU A 356 9.72 -9.43 -22.17
C LEU A 356 9.82 -10.06 -23.57
N ASP A 357 11.02 -10.28 -24.11
CA ASP A 357 11.16 -10.95 -25.39
C ASP A 357 10.80 -12.45 -25.23
N PRO A 358 9.94 -13.02 -26.08
CA PRO A 358 9.52 -14.41 -25.94
C PRO A 358 10.67 -15.43 -25.94
N ALA A 359 11.79 -15.15 -26.61
CA ALA A 359 12.95 -16.04 -26.60
C ALA A 359 13.76 -15.91 -25.30
N TYR A 360 13.80 -14.72 -24.70
CA TYR A 360 14.36 -14.53 -23.36
C TYR A 360 13.52 -15.26 -22.31
N ILE A 361 12.19 -15.10 -22.34
CA ILE A 361 11.28 -15.82 -21.44
C ILE A 361 11.44 -17.34 -21.57
N GLU A 362 11.49 -17.88 -22.79
CA GLU A 362 11.73 -19.31 -23.01
C GLU A 362 13.09 -19.77 -22.44
N GLU A 363 14.14 -18.94 -22.58
CA GLU A 363 15.46 -19.22 -21.99
C GLU A 363 15.38 -19.29 -20.46
N ARG A 364 14.71 -18.33 -19.83
CA ARG A 364 14.55 -18.25 -18.37
C ARG A 364 13.71 -19.40 -17.84
N ALA A 365 12.54 -19.65 -18.42
CA ALA A 365 11.68 -20.76 -18.02
C ALA A 365 12.39 -22.13 -18.15
N ALA A 366 13.26 -22.29 -19.15
CA ALA A 366 14.03 -23.52 -19.34
C ALA A 366 15.10 -23.79 -18.26
N THR A 367 15.43 -22.82 -17.40
CA THR A 367 16.33 -23.05 -16.27
C THR A 367 15.63 -23.65 -15.05
N ILE A 368 14.29 -23.63 -15.03
CA ILE A 368 13.49 -24.16 -13.92
C ILE A 368 13.42 -25.69 -14.05
N SER A 369 13.86 -26.37 -13.00
CA SER A 369 13.64 -27.81 -12.82
C SER A 369 12.32 -28.02 -12.08
N LEU A 370 11.67 -29.18 -12.25
CA LEU A 370 10.53 -29.59 -11.42
C LEU A 370 10.95 -30.51 -10.27
N ASP A 371 12.20 -30.98 -10.27
CA ASP A 371 12.71 -32.00 -9.36
C ASP A 371 13.66 -31.42 -8.29
N GLU A 372 14.11 -30.17 -8.43
CA GLU A 372 15.04 -29.49 -7.52
C GLU A 372 14.92 -27.96 -7.61
N MET A 373 15.12 -27.26 -6.50
CA MET A 373 15.25 -25.80 -6.44
C MET A 373 16.57 -25.32 -7.05
N ASN A 374 16.55 -24.18 -7.75
CA ASN A 374 17.76 -23.48 -8.16
C ASN A 374 18.43 -22.80 -6.94
N GLU A 375 19.58 -23.33 -6.51
CA GLU A 375 20.31 -22.81 -5.34
C GLU A 375 20.99 -21.45 -5.61
N GLU A 376 21.21 -21.07 -6.87
CA GLU A 376 21.91 -19.85 -7.28
C GLU A 376 21.16 -19.14 -8.43
N PRO A 377 19.96 -18.57 -8.16
CA PRO A 377 19.22 -17.82 -9.18
C PRO A 377 19.95 -16.52 -9.53
N GLU A 378 20.46 -16.44 -10.76
CA GLU A 378 21.11 -15.26 -11.30
C GLU A 378 20.19 -14.53 -12.30
N ALA A 379 20.38 -13.23 -12.43
CA ALA A 379 19.75 -12.44 -13.49
C ALA A 379 20.19 -12.94 -14.88
N GLY A 380 19.29 -12.92 -15.86
CA GLY A 380 19.63 -13.23 -17.24
C GLY A 380 20.27 -12.04 -17.97
N ASP A 381 20.55 -12.19 -19.27
CA ASP A 381 21.04 -11.12 -20.14
C ASP A 381 19.97 -10.71 -21.17
N PRO A 382 19.00 -9.84 -20.80
CA PRO A 382 17.98 -9.36 -21.72
C PRO A 382 18.55 -8.48 -22.84
N THR A 383 19.77 -7.94 -22.68
CA THR A 383 20.39 -7.08 -23.71
C THR A 383 20.76 -7.84 -24.98
N ALA A 384 20.86 -9.18 -24.89
CA ALA A 384 21.04 -10.03 -26.06
C ALA A 384 19.78 -10.11 -26.96
N TYR A 385 18.63 -9.70 -26.43
CA TYR A 385 17.30 -9.80 -27.06
C TYR A 385 16.73 -8.45 -27.49
N GLU A 386 17.39 -7.34 -27.14
CA GLU A 386 16.96 -5.99 -27.49
C GLU A 386 18.00 -5.31 -28.40
N GLU A 387 17.54 -4.77 -29.54
CA GLU A 387 18.42 -4.02 -30.44
C GLU A 387 18.66 -2.60 -29.90
N ASP A 388 19.90 -2.11 -30.02
CA ASP A 388 20.30 -0.74 -29.67
C ASP A 388 20.19 -0.36 -28.17
N VAL A 389 19.95 -1.30 -27.25
CA VAL A 389 20.08 -1.05 -25.80
C VAL A 389 21.54 -0.94 -25.36
N ALA A 390 21.86 0.11 -24.60
CA ALA A 390 23.20 0.34 -24.07
C ALA A 390 23.10 0.80 -22.61
N LEU A 391 23.21 -0.16 -21.69
CA LEU A 391 23.18 0.12 -20.25
C LEU A 391 24.23 1.17 -19.89
N ASN A 392 23.83 2.14 -19.06
CA ASN A 392 24.63 3.28 -18.66
C ASN A 392 24.98 3.26 -17.15
N TYR A 393 24.91 2.09 -16.53
CA TYR A 393 25.19 1.81 -15.12
C TYR A 393 25.96 0.47 -14.98
N ASP A 394 26.46 0.19 -13.79
CA ASP A 394 27.15 -1.06 -13.48
C ASP A 394 26.15 -2.15 -13.04
N LEU A 395 26.38 -3.40 -13.47
CA LEU A 395 25.58 -4.56 -13.09
C LEU A 395 26.19 -5.26 -11.87
N PHE A 396 25.55 -5.14 -10.71
CA PHE A 396 25.93 -5.87 -9.52
C PHE A 396 24.76 -6.00 -8.54
N ALA A 397 24.65 -7.16 -7.91
CA ALA A 397 23.70 -7.41 -6.84
C ALA A 397 24.17 -6.69 -5.57
N LYS A 398 23.27 -5.94 -4.94
CA LYS A 398 23.52 -5.28 -3.65
C LYS A 398 22.81 -6.04 -2.55
N ALA A 399 23.40 -6.01 -1.34
CA ALA A 399 22.73 -6.54 -0.17
C ALA A 399 21.44 -5.75 0.08
N ASP A 400 20.34 -6.46 0.28
CA ASP A 400 19.05 -5.87 0.60
C ASP A 400 18.83 -6.02 2.12
N ASP A 401 19.02 -4.91 2.85
CA ASP A 401 18.77 -4.82 4.29
C ASP A 401 17.38 -4.24 4.62
N ARG A 402 16.52 -4.07 3.61
CA ARG A 402 15.23 -3.39 3.76
C ARG A 402 14.23 -4.24 4.53
N GLU A 403 13.50 -3.59 5.41
CA GLU A 403 12.23 -4.12 5.89
C GLU A 403 11.15 -3.83 4.86
N VAL A 404 10.25 -4.80 4.65
CA VAL A 404 9.16 -4.64 3.69
C VAL A 404 8.22 -3.54 4.16
N GLY A 405 8.11 -2.48 3.36
CA GLY A 405 7.16 -1.41 3.55
C GLY A 405 5.72 -1.82 3.27
N GLU A 406 4.80 -0.93 3.58
CA GLU A 406 3.38 -1.14 3.41
C GLU A 406 2.74 0.09 2.76
N THR A 407 1.58 -0.10 2.15
CA THR A 407 0.98 0.84 1.19
C THR A 407 -0.55 0.71 1.31
N THR A 408 -1.32 1.44 0.49
CA THR A 408 -2.74 1.14 0.26
C THR A 408 -3.06 1.08 -1.24
N HIS A 409 -4.05 0.27 -1.60
CA HIS A 409 -4.57 0.15 -2.96
C HIS A 409 -6.09 0.31 -2.94
N PHE A 410 -6.64 1.03 -3.91
CA PHE A 410 -8.07 1.12 -4.12
C PHE A 410 -8.42 1.24 -5.60
N THR A 411 -9.67 0.91 -5.91
CA THR A 411 -10.15 0.83 -7.29
C THR A 411 -11.59 1.32 -7.38
N VAL A 412 -11.93 1.93 -8.52
CA VAL A 412 -13.27 2.47 -8.80
C VAL A 412 -13.66 2.16 -10.24
N ALA A 413 -14.92 1.79 -10.45
CA ALA A 413 -15.54 1.75 -11.76
C ALA A 413 -16.88 2.50 -11.72
N ASP A 414 -17.18 3.30 -12.74
CA ASP A 414 -18.45 4.03 -12.83
C ASP A 414 -19.41 3.47 -13.89
N GLY A 415 -20.63 4.00 -13.93
CA GLY A 415 -21.66 3.58 -14.88
C GLY A 415 -21.41 4.00 -16.33
N ASP A 416 -20.49 4.93 -16.57
CA ASP A 416 -20.07 5.35 -17.91
C ASP A 416 -18.93 4.47 -18.46
N GLY A 417 -18.37 3.61 -17.62
CA GLY A 417 -17.36 2.62 -17.97
C GLY A 417 -15.93 3.05 -17.68
N ASN A 418 -15.71 4.20 -17.03
CA ASN A 418 -14.37 4.60 -16.60
C ASN A 418 -13.91 3.69 -15.47
N VAL A 419 -12.61 3.40 -15.45
CA VAL A 419 -12.00 2.52 -14.45
C VAL A 419 -10.75 3.18 -13.90
N VAL A 420 -10.61 3.20 -12.58
CA VAL A 420 -9.43 3.68 -11.87
C VAL A 420 -8.87 2.54 -11.04
N SER A 421 -7.56 2.31 -11.16
CA SER A 421 -6.76 1.47 -10.27
C SER A 421 -5.64 2.34 -9.70
N TYR A 422 -5.66 2.61 -8.39
CA TYR A 422 -4.72 3.54 -7.75
C TYR A 422 -4.02 2.88 -6.57
N THR A 423 -2.69 2.75 -6.68
CA THR A 423 -1.81 2.42 -5.55
C THR A 423 -1.05 3.69 -5.12
N THR A 424 -1.13 4.03 -3.83
CA THR A 424 -0.53 5.24 -3.25
C THR A 424 0.13 4.92 -1.91
N THR A 425 1.24 5.58 -1.61
CA THR A 425 2.14 5.20 -0.53
C THR A 425 2.79 6.40 0.15
N ILE A 426 3.36 6.16 1.34
CA ILE A 426 4.41 6.95 1.99
C ILE A 426 5.65 6.08 2.30
N GLU A 427 5.85 5.03 1.51
CA GLU A 427 6.87 3.95 1.58
C GLU A 427 6.68 2.90 2.67
N GLN A 428 6.68 3.33 3.94
CA GLN A 428 6.49 2.44 5.08
C GLN A 428 5.31 2.88 5.94
N VAL A 429 4.93 2.05 6.90
CA VAL A 429 3.99 2.41 7.97
C VAL A 429 4.48 3.70 8.66
N PHE A 430 3.66 4.75 8.55
CA PHE A 430 3.90 6.15 8.94
C PHE A 430 5.05 6.86 8.21
N GLY A 431 5.52 6.30 7.10
CA GLY A 431 6.65 6.79 6.33
C GLY A 431 7.88 7.00 7.22
N SER A 432 8.40 8.23 7.21
CA SER A 432 9.51 8.64 8.07
C SER A 432 9.15 8.81 9.55
N GLY A 433 7.86 8.87 9.88
CA GLY A 433 7.36 9.30 11.18
C GLY A 433 7.40 10.81 11.40
N ILE A 434 7.98 11.57 10.46
CA ILE A 434 8.13 13.01 10.56
C ILE A 434 6.83 13.67 10.12
N MET A 435 6.15 14.35 11.06
CA MET A 435 4.99 15.18 10.76
C MET A 435 5.36 16.67 10.75
N VAL A 436 4.88 17.40 9.75
CA VAL A 436 5.07 18.85 9.62
C VAL A 436 4.22 19.56 10.68
N ASP A 437 4.91 20.16 11.66
CA ASP A 437 4.31 20.84 12.81
C ASP A 437 3.34 21.96 12.37
N GLY A 438 2.14 21.98 12.95
CA GLY A 438 1.08 22.93 12.60
C GLY A 438 0.35 22.66 11.28
N HIS A 439 0.75 21.64 10.52
CA HIS A 439 0.13 21.28 9.23
C HIS A 439 -0.42 19.85 9.17
N GLY A 440 -0.02 18.96 10.08
CA GLY A 440 -0.53 17.59 10.14
C GLY A 440 -0.18 16.73 8.92
N ILE A 441 0.87 17.10 8.17
CA ILE A 441 1.33 16.36 6.99
C ILE A 441 2.39 15.37 7.45
N LEU A 442 2.10 14.08 7.33
CA LEU A 442 3.09 13.03 7.55
C LEU A 442 3.94 12.83 6.29
N LEU A 443 5.27 12.81 6.43
CA LEU A 443 6.20 12.77 5.31
C LEU A 443 6.65 11.33 5.01
N ASN A 444 6.68 11.00 3.72
CA ASN A 444 7.23 9.76 3.20
C ASN A 444 8.72 9.56 3.57
N ASN A 445 9.18 8.33 3.43
CA ASN A 445 10.61 7.99 3.41
C ASN A 445 11.02 7.36 2.07
N GLU A 446 10.35 7.73 0.98
CA GLU A 446 10.44 7.04 -0.31
C GLU A 446 11.84 6.97 -0.91
N LEU A 447 12.75 7.87 -0.56
CA LEU A 447 14.09 7.80 -1.09
C LEU A 447 14.86 6.59 -0.56
N THR A 448 14.41 5.91 0.50
CA THR A 448 15.00 4.63 0.93
C THR A 448 14.78 3.50 -0.06
N ASP A 449 13.90 3.67 -1.04
CA ASP A 449 13.73 2.71 -2.12
C ASP A 449 14.91 2.75 -3.12
N PHE A 450 15.71 3.83 -3.13
CA PHE A 450 17.01 3.82 -3.81
C PHE A 450 17.98 2.83 -3.17
N ASP A 451 18.95 2.39 -3.96
CA ASP A 451 20.07 1.62 -3.44
C ASP A 451 20.92 2.50 -2.51
N ALA A 452 21.27 1.96 -1.33
CA ALA A 452 22.14 2.65 -0.38
C ALA A 452 23.54 2.89 -0.96
N GLU A 453 24.08 1.87 -1.63
CA GLU A 453 25.35 1.96 -2.34
C GLU A 453 25.14 2.50 -3.76
N PRO A 454 25.95 3.45 -4.25
CA PRO A 454 25.81 4.01 -5.60
C PRO A 454 26.37 3.10 -6.70
N GLY A 455 26.05 3.40 -7.97
CA GLY A 455 26.62 2.76 -9.18
C GLY A 455 25.65 1.88 -9.99
N GLY A 456 24.51 1.50 -9.41
CA GLY A 456 23.51 0.65 -10.06
C GLY A 456 22.38 1.44 -10.74
N ALA A 457 21.46 0.75 -11.40
CA ALA A 457 20.30 1.35 -12.07
C ALA A 457 19.46 2.24 -11.14
N ASN A 458 19.38 1.85 -9.86
CA ASN A 458 18.57 2.50 -8.83
C ASN A 458 19.43 3.27 -7.81
N GLU A 459 20.58 3.81 -8.20
CA GLU A 459 21.33 4.72 -7.32
C GLU A 459 20.58 6.05 -7.07
N VAL A 460 20.85 6.68 -5.93
CA VAL A 460 20.38 8.03 -5.61
C VAL A 460 20.98 9.04 -6.60
N GLN A 461 20.12 9.85 -7.24
CA GLN A 461 20.50 10.99 -8.07
C GLN A 461 19.55 12.16 -7.79
N PRO A 462 20.00 13.41 -7.88
CA PRO A 462 19.12 14.57 -7.71
C PRO A 462 18.01 14.56 -8.77
N ASN A 463 16.78 14.88 -8.34
CA ASN A 463 15.56 14.90 -9.16
C ASN A 463 15.11 13.55 -9.75
N LYS A 464 15.83 12.46 -9.46
CA LYS A 464 15.46 11.10 -9.86
C LYS A 464 14.35 10.57 -8.96
N ARG A 465 13.48 9.72 -9.51
CA ARG A 465 12.47 8.98 -8.75
C ARG A 465 13.06 7.65 -8.24
N PRO A 466 12.83 7.28 -6.99
CA PRO A 466 13.24 5.97 -6.49
C PRO A 466 12.41 4.88 -7.17
N LEU A 467 13.06 3.72 -7.44
CA LEU A 467 12.38 2.53 -7.95
C LEU A 467 11.18 2.20 -7.06
N SER A 468 10.05 1.78 -7.64
CA SER A 468 8.90 1.30 -6.87
C SER A 468 8.59 -0.16 -7.20
N SER A 469 7.75 -0.79 -6.39
CA SER A 469 7.17 -2.12 -6.64
C SER A 469 5.65 -2.07 -6.89
N MET A 470 5.04 -0.88 -6.76
CA MET A 470 3.59 -0.71 -6.92
C MET A 470 3.13 -1.10 -8.33
N SER A 471 2.07 -1.90 -8.41
CA SER A 471 1.59 -2.54 -9.64
C SER A 471 0.07 -2.37 -9.87
N PRO A 472 -0.51 -1.16 -9.84
CA PRO A 472 -1.90 -0.96 -10.25
C PRO A 472 -2.07 -1.47 -11.69
N THR A 473 -3.00 -2.41 -11.87
CA THR A 473 -3.12 -3.20 -13.09
C THR A 473 -4.58 -3.28 -13.51
N ILE A 474 -4.82 -3.13 -14.82
CA ILE A 474 -6.12 -3.35 -15.44
C ILE A 474 -5.95 -4.46 -16.48
N VAL A 475 -6.78 -5.48 -16.41
CA VAL A 475 -6.83 -6.59 -17.37
C VAL A 475 -8.00 -6.36 -18.33
N PHE A 476 -7.75 -6.64 -19.61
CA PHE A 476 -8.66 -6.38 -20.71
C PHE A 476 -8.99 -7.66 -21.46
N GLN A 477 -10.20 -7.72 -21.98
CA GLN A 477 -10.64 -8.72 -22.96
C GLN A 477 -11.31 -8.00 -24.13
N ASP A 478 -10.90 -8.30 -25.35
CA ASP A 478 -11.42 -7.67 -26.57
C ASP A 478 -11.34 -6.12 -26.57
N GLY A 479 -10.37 -5.55 -25.85
CA GLY A 479 -10.14 -4.11 -25.72
C GLY A 479 -11.00 -3.42 -24.66
N GLU A 480 -11.77 -4.15 -23.86
CA GLU A 480 -12.57 -3.62 -22.75
C GLU A 480 -12.03 -4.11 -21.40
N PRO A 481 -11.96 -3.26 -20.35
CA PRO A 481 -11.55 -3.69 -19.02
C PRO A 481 -12.44 -4.81 -18.46
N VAL A 482 -11.87 -5.82 -17.83
CA VAL A 482 -12.61 -6.93 -17.21
C VAL A 482 -12.21 -7.19 -15.76
N LEU A 483 -11.04 -6.73 -15.33
CA LEU A 483 -10.56 -6.89 -13.95
C LEU A 483 -9.62 -5.75 -13.59
N THR A 484 -9.72 -5.22 -12.37
CA THR A 484 -8.67 -4.39 -11.76
C THR A 484 -7.95 -5.21 -10.69
N VAL A 485 -6.63 -5.09 -10.61
CA VAL A 485 -5.86 -5.76 -9.55
C VAL A 485 -4.79 -4.82 -9.04
N GLY A 486 -4.67 -4.73 -7.72
CA GLY A 486 -3.57 -4.07 -7.05
C GLY A 486 -3.53 -4.46 -5.59
N SER A 487 -2.34 -4.35 -5.01
CA SER A 487 -2.06 -4.69 -3.62
C SER A 487 -1.05 -3.69 -3.05
N PRO A 488 -1.01 -3.49 -1.73
CA PRO A 488 0.14 -2.97 -1.00
C PRO A 488 1.14 -4.08 -0.61
N GLY A 489 2.27 -3.69 0.00
CA GLY A 489 3.27 -4.62 0.57
C GLY A 489 4.70 -4.50 0.00
N GLY A 490 5.13 -3.32 -0.46
CA GLY A 490 6.49 -3.15 -0.99
C GLY A 490 6.79 -4.14 -2.12
N PRO A 491 7.91 -4.90 -2.08
CA PRO A 491 8.20 -5.92 -3.09
C PRO A 491 7.08 -6.96 -3.26
N THR A 492 6.37 -7.36 -2.20
CA THR A 492 5.35 -8.43 -2.30
C THR A 492 4.16 -8.04 -3.17
N ILE A 493 3.98 -6.75 -3.49
CA ILE A 493 2.94 -6.26 -4.39
C ILE A 493 2.95 -7.01 -5.72
N ILE A 494 4.14 -7.18 -6.31
CA ILE A 494 4.28 -7.78 -7.64
C ILE A 494 3.74 -9.23 -7.60
N THR A 495 4.07 -9.95 -6.54
CA THR A 495 3.65 -11.35 -6.34
C THR A 495 2.20 -11.50 -5.94
N SER A 496 1.64 -10.56 -5.17
CA SER A 496 0.21 -10.59 -4.80
C SER A 496 -0.66 -10.37 -6.03
N VAL A 497 -0.33 -9.37 -6.86
CA VAL A 497 -1.02 -9.11 -8.13
C VAL A 497 -0.88 -10.28 -9.09
N PHE A 498 0.34 -10.82 -9.25
CA PHE A 498 0.62 -12.00 -10.07
C PHE A 498 -0.23 -13.20 -9.66
N GLN A 499 -0.25 -13.55 -8.38
CA GLN A 499 -1.02 -14.69 -7.87
C GLN A 499 -2.52 -14.50 -8.05
N THR A 500 -3.06 -13.30 -7.79
CA THR A 500 -4.49 -13.05 -8.01
C THR A 500 -4.87 -13.18 -9.48
N ILE A 501 -4.08 -12.64 -10.40
CA ILE A 501 -4.32 -12.80 -11.86
C ILE A 501 -4.26 -14.28 -12.26
N LEU A 502 -3.25 -15.01 -11.78
CA LEU A 502 -3.11 -16.44 -12.02
C LEU A 502 -4.32 -17.22 -11.49
N ASN A 503 -4.78 -16.94 -10.27
CA ASN A 503 -5.92 -17.61 -9.65
C ASN A 503 -7.22 -17.39 -10.44
N VAL A 504 -7.46 -16.16 -10.93
CA VAL A 504 -8.65 -15.85 -11.73
C VAL A 504 -8.60 -16.52 -13.11
N PHE A 505 -7.48 -16.43 -13.84
CA PHE A 505 -7.45 -16.82 -15.26
C PHE A 505 -6.85 -18.20 -15.54
N GLU A 506 -5.97 -18.73 -14.68
CA GLU A 506 -5.43 -20.10 -14.81
C GLU A 506 -6.34 -21.11 -14.12
N TYR A 507 -6.83 -20.79 -12.93
CA TYR A 507 -7.60 -21.70 -12.08
C TYR A 507 -9.11 -21.44 -12.09
N ASP A 508 -9.60 -20.47 -12.87
CA ASP A 508 -11.03 -20.14 -13.05
C ASP A 508 -11.74 -19.89 -11.71
N MET A 509 -11.04 -19.24 -10.77
CA MET A 509 -11.57 -18.96 -9.44
C MET A 509 -12.48 -17.73 -9.45
N ALA A 510 -13.53 -17.76 -8.62
CA ALA A 510 -14.30 -16.56 -8.32
C ALA A 510 -13.39 -15.50 -7.69
N LEU A 511 -13.68 -14.21 -7.91
CA LEU A 511 -12.78 -13.13 -7.51
C LEU A 511 -12.42 -13.16 -6.02
N LYS A 512 -13.41 -13.41 -5.16
CA LYS A 512 -13.21 -13.53 -3.71
C LYS A 512 -12.29 -14.69 -3.36
N ASP A 513 -12.56 -15.88 -3.89
CA ASP A 513 -11.70 -17.05 -3.67
C ASP A 513 -10.28 -16.80 -4.19
N ALA A 514 -10.12 -16.10 -5.31
CA ALA A 514 -8.81 -15.77 -5.89
C ALA A 514 -7.99 -14.81 -5.02
N ILE A 515 -8.66 -13.90 -4.29
CA ILE A 515 -8.07 -12.97 -3.34
C ILE A 515 -7.76 -13.67 -2.01
N GLU A 516 -8.70 -14.41 -1.45
CA GLU A 516 -8.55 -15.09 -0.14
C GLU A 516 -7.65 -16.34 -0.21
N SER A 517 -7.25 -16.74 -1.41
CA SER A 517 -6.30 -17.83 -1.61
C SER A 517 -4.94 -17.54 -0.99
N PRO A 518 -4.37 -18.46 -0.18
CA PRO A 518 -3.07 -18.25 0.46
C PRO A 518 -1.95 -17.98 -0.56
N ARG A 519 -1.25 -16.87 -0.36
CA ARG A 519 -0.14 -16.43 -1.22
C ARG A 519 1.20 -16.89 -0.66
N ILE A 520 2.20 -16.93 -1.54
CA ILE A 520 3.61 -17.00 -1.19
C ILE A 520 4.38 -15.80 -1.74
N TYR A 521 5.55 -15.55 -1.17
CA TYR A 521 6.53 -14.60 -1.69
C TYR A 521 7.94 -15.12 -1.46
N THR A 522 8.80 -14.94 -2.45
CA THR A 522 10.24 -15.11 -2.32
C THR A 522 10.97 -14.27 -3.37
N ASN A 523 11.98 -13.52 -2.97
CA ASN A 523 12.83 -12.74 -3.89
C ASN A 523 14.24 -13.32 -4.04
N ASN A 524 14.64 -14.23 -3.16
CA ASN A 524 15.90 -14.95 -3.20
C ASN A 524 15.83 -16.24 -2.35
N VAL A 525 16.88 -17.04 -2.40
CA VAL A 525 16.95 -18.36 -1.74
C VAL A 525 16.97 -18.32 -0.21
N GLU A 526 17.14 -17.14 0.41
CA GLU A 526 17.16 -16.94 1.87
C GLU A 526 15.89 -16.27 2.40
N SER A 527 15.00 -15.78 1.53
CA SER A 527 13.81 -15.02 1.92
C SER A 527 12.54 -15.66 1.38
N TYR A 528 11.72 -16.17 2.30
CA TYR A 528 10.46 -16.84 2.00
C TYR A 528 9.36 -16.37 2.95
N ARG A 529 8.16 -16.20 2.42
CA ARG A 529 6.94 -15.89 3.16
C ARG A 529 5.80 -16.70 2.57
N PHE A 530 4.85 -17.10 3.41
CA PHE A 530 3.60 -17.71 2.98
C PHE A 530 2.47 -17.27 3.90
N GLU A 531 1.24 -17.28 3.39
CA GLU A 531 0.04 -17.04 4.20
C GLU A 531 -0.47 -18.34 4.83
N GLU A 532 -1.22 -18.22 5.94
CA GLU A 532 -1.92 -19.36 6.52
C GLU A 532 -2.90 -19.97 5.51
N GLY A 533 -3.01 -21.30 5.49
CA GLY A 533 -3.95 -22.04 4.64
C GLY A 533 -3.29 -22.95 3.60
N ILE A 534 -1.99 -22.81 3.34
CA ILE A 534 -1.23 -23.82 2.59
C ILE A 534 -1.07 -25.07 3.45
N SER A 535 -1.36 -26.24 2.89
CA SER A 535 -1.31 -27.48 3.67
C SER A 535 0.13 -27.86 4.07
N GLU A 536 0.29 -28.43 5.27
CA GLU A 536 1.60 -28.87 5.78
C GLU A 536 2.24 -29.96 4.89
N GLU A 537 1.43 -30.76 4.17
CA GLU A 537 1.92 -31.71 3.18
C GLU A 537 2.63 -31.00 2.02
N VAL A 538 2.05 -29.90 1.53
CA VAL A 538 2.64 -29.06 0.48
C VAL A 538 3.89 -28.35 0.99
N LEU A 539 3.83 -27.75 2.18
CA LEU A 539 4.99 -27.06 2.78
C LEU A 539 6.16 -28.02 3.01
N GLU A 540 5.91 -29.22 3.51
CA GLU A 540 6.96 -30.23 3.68
C GLU A 540 7.54 -30.67 2.33
N GLY A 541 6.69 -30.85 1.31
CA GLY A 541 7.16 -31.13 -0.05
C GLY A 541 8.06 -30.03 -0.63
N LEU A 542 7.73 -28.76 -0.39
CA LEU A 542 8.55 -27.61 -0.77
C LEU A 542 9.88 -27.58 -0.01
N ARG A 543 9.87 -27.90 1.30
CA ARG A 543 11.11 -28.02 2.11
C ARG A 543 11.98 -29.18 1.65
N GLU A 544 11.39 -30.29 1.20
CA GLU A 544 12.14 -31.41 0.60
C GLU A 544 12.83 -31.02 -0.72
N LEU A 545 12.27 -30.06 -1.46
CA LEU A 545 12.87 -29.49 -2.68
C LEU A 545 13.94 -28.41 -2.40
N GLY A 546 13.95 -27.83 -1.20
CA GLY A 546 14.95 -26.85 -0.76
C GLY A 546 14.38 -25.49 -0.31
N HIS A 547 13.08 -25.25 -0.45
CA HIS A 547 12.46 -23.97 -0.08
C HIS A 547 12.33 -23.79 1.44
N LEU A 548 12.49 -22.56 1.94
CA LEU A 548 12.61 -22.26 3.38
C LEU A 548 11.35 -21.60 3.97
N PHE A 549 10.17 -22.19 3.75
CA PHE A 549 8.92 -21.70 4.35
C PHE A 549 8.80 -22.13 5.82
N GLU A 550 8.92 -21.17 6.74
CA GLU A 550 8.95 -21.40 8.19
C GLU A 550 7.65 -20.99 8.91
N GLU A 551 7.31 -19.70 8.94
CA GLU A 551 6.14 -19.17 9.66
C GLU A 551 5.22 -18.36 8.74
N PRO A 552 3.89 -18.48 8.90
CA PRO A 552 2.95 -17.74 8.09
C PRO A 552 2.89 -16.27 8.48
N VAL A 553 2.67 -15.41 7.49
CA VAL A 553 2.47 -13.96 7.63
C VAL A 553 1.48 -13.50 6.57
N ASP A 554 0.80 -12.38 6.79
CA ASP A 554 -0.06 -11.78 5.77
C ASP A 554 0.77 -11.22 4.60
N ILE A 555 0.30 -11.41 3.36
CA ILE A 555 1.00 -10.98 2.14
C ILE A 555 0.09 -10.11 1.28
N GLY A 556 0.13 -8.82 1.56
CA GLY A 556 -0.59 -7.81 0.81
C GLY A 556 -2.04 -7.62 1.29
N ASN A 557 -2.82 -6.91 0.48
CA ASN A 557 -4.22 -6.59 0.72
C ASN A 557 -4.86 -6.20 -0.61
N VAL A 558 -5.39 -7.19 -1.34
CA VAL A 558 -5.87 -6.97 -2.72
C VAL A 558 -7.27 -6.34 -2.72
N ASN A 559 -7.41 -5.18 -3.36
CA ASN A 559 -8.71 -4.56 -3.63
C ASN A 559 -8.98 -4.62 -5.13
N SER A 560 -10.11 -5.20 -5.53
CA SER A 560 -10.34 -5.58 -6.94
C SER A 560 -11.80 -5.41 -7.37
N ILE A 561 -11.99 -5.10 -8.65
CA ILE A 561 -13.29 -5.09 -9.32
C ILE A 561 -13.21 -6.00 -10.55
N LEU A 562 -14.07 -7.02 -10.61
CA LEU A 562 -14.34 -7.78 -11.83
C LEU A 562 -15.56 -7.19 -12.54
N ILE A 563 -15.43 -6.95 -13.84
CA ILE A 563 -16.45 -6.34 -14.70
C ILE A 563 -16.96 -7.40 -15.67
N ASP A 564 -18.12 -7.97 -15.38
CA ASP A 564 -18.76 -8.93 -16.27
C ASP A 564 -19.44 -8.20 -17.43
N ARG A 565 -18.80 -8.24 -18.60
CA ARG A 565 -19.28 -7.59 -19.83
C ARG A 565 -20.50 -8.29 -20.45
N GLU A 566 -20.81 -9.54 -20.07
CA GLU A 566 -22.01 -10.23 -20.55
C GLU A 566 -23.26 -9.79 -19.78
N THR A 567 -23.15 -9.63 -18.47
CA THR A 567 -24.26 -9.22 -17.59
C THR A 567 -24.35 -7.71 -17.39
N GLY A 568 -23.22 -7.01 -17.49
CA GLY A 568 -23.07 -5.60 -17.11
C GLY A 568 -22.86 -5.39 -15.60
N GLU A 569 -22.60 -6.46 -14.85
CA GLU A 569 -22.41 -6.40 -13.40
C GLU A 569 -20.94 -6.15 -13.02
N TYR A 570 -20.77 -5.32 -11.99
CA TYR A 570 -19.53 -5.10 -11.26
C TYR A 570 -19.53 -5.97 -10.00
N TYR A 571 -18.46 -6.73 -9.79
CA TYR A 571 -18.20 -7.50 -8.59
C TYR A 571 -16.97 -6.92 -7.90
N GLY A 572 -17.18 -6.23 -6.77
CA GLY A 572 -16.11 -5.64 -5.97
C GLY A 572 -15.76 -6.52 -4.79
N VAL A 573 -14.47 -6.72 -4.53
CA VAL A 573 -13.97 -7.49 -3.39
C VAL A 573 -12.78 -6.79 -2.74
N ALA A 574 -12.86 -6.59 -1.42
CA ALA A 574 -11.77 -6.17 -0.56
C ALA A 574 -11.20 -7.37 0.21
N ASP A 575 -9.88 -7.44 0.30
CA ASP A 575 -9.15 -8.49 1.01
C ASP A 575 -9.37 -8.42 2.53
N THR A 576 -9.56 -9.58 3.15
CA THR A 576 -9.87 -9.75 4.57
C THR A 576 -8.65 -9.62 5.48
N SER A 577 -7.43 -9.49 4.94
CA SER A 577 -6.22 -9.22 5.74
C SER A 577 -6.25 -7.87 6.47
N ARG A 578 -7.19 -6.98 6.09
CA ARG A 578 -7.48 -5.71 6.76
C ARG A 578 -8.99 -5.48 6.83
N ASN A 579 -9.39 -4.32 7.34
CA ASN A 579 -10.77 -3.92 7.51
C ASN A 579 -11.30 -3.18 6.27
N GLY A 580 -11.09 -3.72 5.06
CA GLY A 580 -11.53 -3.10 3.81
C GLY A 580 -13.04 -3.09 3.58
N ALA A 581 -13.49 -2.48 2.49
CA ALA A 581 -14.89 -2.56 2.06
C ALA A 581 -15.07 -2.36 0.55
N ALA A 582 -16.03 -3.08 -0.01
CA ALA A 582 -16.56 -2.91 -1.35
C ALA A 582 -18.01 -2.40 -1.28
N PHE A 583 -18.32 -1.31 -1.98
CA PHE A 583 -19.68 -0.80 -2.10
C PHE A 583 -20.06 -0.54 -3.56
N GLY A 584 -21.30 -0.89 -3.90
CA GLY A 584 -21.80 -0.83 -5.27
C GLY A 584 -22.96 0.14 -5.43
N LEU A 585 -22.94 0.90 -6.54
CA LEU A 585 -24.04 1.76 -6.96
C LEU A 585 -24.95 0.99 -7.92
N SER A 586 -26.18 0.71 -7.50
CA SER A 586 -27.20 0.14 -8.40
C SER A 586 -27.88 1.23 -9.22
N GLY A 587 -28.09 0.97 -10.50
CA GLY A 587 -28.92 1.82 -11.35
C GLY A 587 -30.34 1.91 -10.80
N ALA A 588 -31.00 3.06 -10.96
CA ALA A 588 -32.44 3.13 -10.75
C ALA A 588 -33.07 2.14 -11.74
N ALA A 589 -33.52 0.98 -11.26
CA ALA A 589 -34.25 0.00 -12.05
C ALA A 589 -35.23 0.77 -12.93
N GLU A 590 -35.18 0.57 -14.26
CA GLU A 590 -36.14 1.20 -15.19
C GLU A 590 -37.56 0.83 -14.74
N GLY A 591 -38.11 1.67 -13.88
CA GLY A 591 -39.43 1.50 -13.32
C GLY A 591 -40.38 1.68 -14.47
N ASP A 592 -41.05 0.59 -14.85
CA ASP A 592 -42.31 0.64 -15.57
C ASP A 592 -43.15 1.75 -14.93
N GLY A 593 -43.30 2.83 -15.68
CA GLY A 593 -43.97 4.04 -15.23
C GLY A 593 -45.40 3.73 -14.87
N THR A 594 -45.65 3.51 -13.58
CA THR A 594 -46.94 3.79 -12.98
C THR A 594 -46.76 4.87 -11.93
N ASP A 595 -47.12 6.09 -12.36
CA ASP A 595 -47.51 7.20 -11.50
C ASP A 595 -48.37 6.70 -10.33
N ASP A 596 -47.92 6.92 -9.09
CA ASP A 596 -48.85 7.45 -8.09
C ASP A 596 -48.12 8.35 -7.09
N ALA A 597 -48.45 9.63 -7.16
CA ALA A 597 -48.08 10.63 -6.19
C ALA A 597 -49.01 10.51 -4.98
N GLY A 598 -48.45 10.28 -3.79
CA GLY A 598 -49.22 10.21 -2.55
C GLY A 598 -48.40 10.50 -1.31
N THR A 599 -48.27 11.78 -0.99
CA THR A 599 -48.05 12.27 0.38
C THR A 599 -49.06 11.65 1.35
N GLU A 600 -48.64 11.19 2.54
CA GLU A 600 -49.19 11.61 3.83
C GLU A 600 -48.40 11.08 5.05
N GLU A 601 -48.33 11.94 6.07
CA GLU A 601 -47.74 11.77 7.39
C GLU A 601 -48.52 10.80 8.32
N ASP A 602 -47.82 10.33 9.36
CA ASP A 602 -48.24 10.01 10.73
C ASP A 602 -49.43 9.08 11.03
N GLY A 603 -49.16 8.03 11.81
CA GLY A 603 -50.19 7.34 12.59
C GLY A 603 -49.76 6.05 13.30
N VAL A 604 -49.30 6.18 14.54
CA VAL A 604 -49.23 5.11 15.56
C VAL A 604 -50.63 4.58 15.88
N GLU A 605 -50.85 3.26 15.87
CA GLU A 605 -51.71 2.53 16.84
C GLU A 605 -51.31 1.05 16.91
N GLU A 606 -51.12 0.56 18.14
CA GLU A 606 -51.05 -0.86 18.49
C GLU A 606 -52.44 -1.50 18.59
N GLU A 607 -52.56 -2.80 18.29
CA GLU A 607 -53.02 -3.85 19.23
C GLU A 607 -53.26 -5.21 18.52
N ASP A 608 -52.63 -6.24 19.09
CA ASP A 608 -53.09 -7.61 19.39
C ASP A 608 -54.06 -8.38 18.47
N GLY A 609 -53.70 -9.65 18.20
CA GLY A 609 -54.70 -10.70 17.90
C GLY A 609 -54.22 -12.02 17.27
N THR A 610 -53.55 -12.86 18.08
CA THR A 610 -53.59 -14.34 18.16
C THR A 610 -54.17 -15.24 17.03
N GLU A 611 -53.39 -16.29 16.75
CA GLU A 611 -53.71 -17.73 16.61
C GLU A 611 -54.15 -18.38 15.28
N GLU A 612 -53.30 -19.36 14.90
CA GLU A 612 -53.57 -20.76 14.48
C GLU A 612 -53.93 -21.15 13.03
N ASP A 613 -53.10 -22.08 12.54
CA ASP A 613 -53.36 -23.31 11.78
C ASP A 613 -54.02 -23.27 10.38
N ASP A 614 -53.30 -23.76 9.37
CA ASP A 614 -53.49 -25.13 8.89
C ASP A 614 -52.54 -25.49 7.72
N ALA A 615 -51.96 -26.69 7.81
CA ALA A 615 -51.17 -27.35 6.79
C ALA A 615 -52.04 -28.07 5.73
N THR A 616 -51.48 -28.33 4.54
CA THR A 616 -51.63 -29.53 3.65
C THR A 616 -51.02 -29.18 2.27
N GLU A 617 -49.88 -29.72 1.85
CA GLU A 617 -49.54 -31.08 1.38
C GLU A 617 -49.84 -31.35 -0.12
N GLU A 618 -48.94 -32.14 -0.72
CA GLU A 618 -48.86 -32.76 -2.06
C GLU A 618 -48.10 -31.95 -3.12
N GLY A 619 -46.97 -32.37 -3.70
CA GLY A 619 -46.35 -33.70 -3.84
C GLY A 619 -46.25 -34.06 -5.32
N ASP A 620 -45.06 -34.31 -5.85
CA ASP A 620 -44.75 -35.53 -6.63
C ASP A 620 -43.25 -35.65 -6.90
N ALA A 621 -42.74 -36.87 -6.69
CA ALA A 621 -41.38 -37.31 -6.95
C ALA A 621 -41.32 -38.03 -8.31
N THR A 622 -40.13 -38.24 -8.87
CA THR A 622 -39.73 -39.55 -9.40
C THR A 622 -38.22 -39.63 -9.62
N GLU A 623 -37.67 -40.70 -9.05
CA GLU A 623 -36.29 -41.18 -9.00
C GLU A 623 -35.81 -41.83 -10.31
N GLU A 624 -34.50 -42.07 -10.44
CA GLU A 624 -33.83 -43.41 -10.52
C GLU A 624 -32.30 -43.15 -10.56
N ASP A 625 -31.54 -43.43 -9.50
CA ASP A 625 -30.90 -44.72 -9.11
C ASP A 625 -29.76 -45.19 -10.02
N ASP A 626 -28.53 -45.24 -9.49
CA ASP A 626 -27.80 -46.50 -9.29
C ASP A 626 -26.49 -46.28 -8.48
N ALA A 627 -26.38 -47.04 -7.38
CA ALA A 627 -25.27 -47.07 -6.43
C ALA A 627 -24.34 -48.27 -6.70
N THR A 628 -23.08 -48.18 -6.24
CA THR A 628 -22.33 -49.33 -5.69
C THR A 628 -21.40 -48.87 -4.58
N GLU A 629 -21.67 -49.34 -3.37
CA GLU A 629 -20.83 -49.31 -2.16
C GLU A 629 -19.67 -50.33 -2.24
N GLU A 630 -18.60 -50.12 -1.46
CA GLU A 630 -18.15 -51.12 -0.47
C GLU A 630 -17.56 -50.43 0.77
N ASP A 631 -18.06 -50.90 1.92
CA ASP A 631 -17.70 -50.72 3.33
C ASP A 631 -16.21 -50.86 3.69
N ASP A 632 -15.76 -50.15 4.73
CA ASP A 632 -15.39 -50.82 5.99
C ASP A 632 -15.26 -49.81 7.15
N ALA A 633 -15.96 -50.12 8.25
CA ALA A 633 -16.08 -49.35 9.47
C ALA A 633 -15.10 -49.82 10.56
N THR A 634 -14.70 -48.92 11.45
CA THR A 634 -14.57 -49.21 12.90
C THR A 634 -14.82 -47.97 13.76
N GLU A 635 -15.92 -48.06 14.51
CA GLU A 635 -16.30 -47.45 15.82
C GLU A 635 -15.14 -47.31 16.84
N GLU A 636 -15.18 -46.60 17.97
CA GLU A 636 -16.01 -45.61 18.70
C GLU A 636 -15.16 -45.26 19.95
N ASP A 637 -15.34 -44.09 20.57
CA ASP A 637 -15.55 -43.94 22.03
C ASP A 637 -15.55 -42.45 22.49
N ASP A 638 -16.77 -41.98 22.74
CA ASP A 638 -17.30 -41.12 23.83
C ASP A 638 -16.42 -40.19 24.71
N ALA A 639 -16.87 -38.92 24.72
CA ALA A 639 -17.31 -38.09 25.86
C ALA A 639 -16.27 -37.50 26.86
N THR A 640 -16.26 -36.16 27.03
CA THR A 640 -17.05 -35.38 28.04
C THR A 640 -16.58 -33.92 28.12
N GLU A 641 -17.54 -32.99 28.28
CA GLU A 641 -17.36 -31.60 28.74
C GLU A 641 -16.94 -31.52 30.22
N GLU A 642 -16.14 -30.51 30.60
CA GLU A 642 -16.47 -29.43 31.57
C GLU A 642 -15.20 -28.60 31.97
N ASP A 643 -15.37 -27.28 31.94
CA ASP A 643 -14.82 -26.17 32.77
C ASP A 643 -13.53 -26.33 33.59
N ASP A 644 -12.60 -25.37 33.47
CA ASP A 644 -12.35 -24.34 34.51
C ASP A 644 -11.21 -23.37 34.11
N ALA A 645 -11.44 -22.09 34.39
CA ALA A 645 -10.46 -21.00 34.33
C ALA A 645 -9.49 -21.02 35.52
N THR A 646 -8.26 -20.52 35.34
CA THR A 646 -7.61 -19.51 36.23
C THR A 646 -6.21 -19.13 35.74
N GLU A 647 -5.96 -17.81 35.77
CA GLU A 647 -4.73 -17.01 35.92
C GLU A 647 -3.44 -17.74 36.35
N GLU A 648 -2.28 -17.28 35.84
CA GLU A 648 -1.10 -16.99 36.67
C GLU A 648 -0.26 -15.82 36.09
N ASP A 649 0.14 -14.94 37.03
CA ASP A 649 0.96 -13.73 36.95
C ASP A 649 2.48 -14.02 36.80
N ASP A 650 3.18 -12.99 36.31
CA ASP A 650 4.50 -12.45 36.71
C ASP A 650 5.60 -13.38 37.23
N ALA A 651 6.76 -13.30 36.56
CA ALA A 651 8.06 -13.42 37.22
C ALA A 651 9.10 -12.46 36.62
N THR A 652 9.49 -11.47 37.40
CA THR A 652 10.68 -10.61 37.21
C THR A 652 11.84 -11.04 38.13
N GLU A 653 13.05 -10.71 37.67
CA GLU A 653 14.35 -10.55 38.37
C GLU A 653 15.20 -11.78 38.79
N GLU A 654 16.46 -11.88 38.31
CA GLU A 654 17.70 -11.39 38.97
C GLU A 654 19.01 -12.02 38.40
N ASP A 655 19.92 -11.14 37.96
CA ASP A 655 21.36 -10.97 38.27
C ASP A 655 22.43 -12.11 38.34
N ASP A 656 23.56 -11.75 37.69
CA ASP A 656 24.98 -11.81 38.09
C ASP A 656 25.91 -13.05 37.90
N ALA A 657 26.93 -12.78 37.05
CA ALA A 657 28.39 -12.97 37.21
C ALA A 657 29.06 -14.36 37.08
N THR A 658 30.09 -14.45 36.21
CA THR A 658 31.51 -14.65 36.60
C THR A 658 32.49 -14.60 35.40
N GLU A 659 33.61 -13.88 35.58
CA GLU A 659 34.85 -13.89 34.77
C GLU A 659 35.66 -15.20 34.95
N GLU A 660 36.49 -15.59 33.98
CA GLU A 660 37.91 -15.98 34.18
C GLU A 660 38.75 -15.88 32.87
N ASP A 661 39.96 -15.33 33.03
CA ASP A 661 41.10 -15.23 32.11
C ASP A 661 41.72 -16.59 31.72
N ASP A 662 42.39 -16.69 30.55
CA ASP A 662 43.85 -16.93 30.46
C ASP A 662 44.37 -17.04 29.01
N ALA A 663 45.59 -16.51 28.84
CA ALA A 663 46.36 -16.33 27.60
C ALA A 663 47.03 -17.60 27.02
N THR A 664 47.50 -17.55 25.76
CA THR A 664 48.91 -17.80 25.38
C THR A 664 49.23 -17.56 23.89
N GLU A 665 50.45 -17.06 23.67
CA GLU A 665 51.16 -16.70 22.43
C GLU A 665 51.54 -17.90 21.53
N GLU A 666 51.83 -17.64 20.24
CA GLU A 666 53.11 -17.90 19.51
C GLU A 666 52.88 -17.78 17.99
N ASP A 667 53.51 -16.79 17.34
CA ASP A 667 54.72 -16.89 16.48
C ASP A 667 54.44 -17.33 15.03
N ASP A 668 54.70 -16.42 14.06
CA ASP A 668 55.83 -16.56 13.13
C ASP A 668 55.86 -15.41 12.11
N ALA A 669 56.92 -14.60 12.17
CA ALA A 669 57.31 -13.62 11.16
C ALA A 669 58.74 -13.92 10.68
N THR A 670 58.87 -14.36 9.44
CA THR A 670 60.08 -14.39 8.58
C THR A 670 59.54 -14.55 7.13
N GLU A 671 60.01 -13.92 6.05
CA GLU A 671 61.36 -13.58 5.60
C GLU A 671 61.36 -12.32 4.69
N GLU A 672 62.53 -11.67 4.62
CA GLU A 672 62.93 -10.68 3.61
C GLU A 672 63.26 -11.36 2.25
N ASP A 673 63.11 -10.65 1.12
CA ASP A 673 64.19 -10.49 0.12
C ASP A 673 63.78 -9.61 -1.08
N ASP A 674 64.44 -8.44 -1.14
CA ASP A 674 65.16 -7.80 -2.26
C ASP A 674 64.69 -7.83 -3.74
N ALA A 675 64.47 -6.60 -4.24
CA ALA A 675 65.15 -5.91 -5.35
C ALA A 675 64.82 -6.21 -6.84
N THR A 676 64.45 -5.14 -7.58
CA THR A 676 65.13 -4.55 -8.77
C THR A 676 64.19 -3.51 -9.41
N GLU A 677 64.50 -2.20 -9.36
CA GLU A 677 65.32 -1.35 -10.27
C GLU A 677 64.63 -0.90 -11.59
N GLU A 678 64.79 0.41 -11.85
CA GLU A 678 64.58 1.22 -13.08
C GLU A 678 63.11 1.64 -13.39
N ASP A 679 62.76 2.89 -13.72
CA ASP A 679 63.55 4.01 -14.24
C ASP A 679 62.81 5.36 -14.06
N ASP A 680 63.60 6.44 -14.01
CA ASP A 680 63.23 7.85 -13.84
C ASP A 680 62.53 8.51 -15.04
N ALA A 681 61.92 9.68 -14.73
CA ALA A 681 61.69 10.89 -15.56
C ALA A 681 60.24 11.05 -16.11
N THR A 682 59.54 12.19 -15.98
CA THR A 682 59.94 13.61 -15.89
C THR A 682 58.83 14.52 -15.33
N GLU A 683 59.26 15.48 -14.50
CA GLU A 683 58.94 16.93 -14.41
C GLU A 683 57.49 17.45 -14.18
N GLU A 684 57.38 18.16 -13.06
CA GLU A 684 56.38 19.17 -12.68
C GLU A 684 56.48 20.46 -13.53
N ASP A 685 55.33 21.15 -13.58
CA ASP A 685 55.10 22.60 -13.57
C ASP A 685 55.77 23.52 -14.59
N ASP A 686 54.92 24.19 -15.40
CA ASP A 686 54.89 25.67 -15.38
C ASP A 686 53.62 26.21 -16.07
N ALA A 687 52.98 27.17 -15.39
CA ALA A 687 51.86 27.98 -15.84
C ALA A 687 52.27 29.01 -16.91
N THR A 688 51.35 29.37 -17.83
CA THR A 688 50.95 30.78 -18.13
C THR A 688 49.99 30.88 -19.33
N GLU A 689 48.82 31.46 -19.04
CA GLU A 689 48.01 32.47 -19.76
C GLU A 689 48.09 32.70 -21.29
N GLU A 690 46.86 32.85 -21.82
CA GLU A 690 46.36 33.80 -22.84
C GLU A 690 46.36 33.47 -24.36
N ASP A 691 45.12 33.49 -24.88
CA ASP A 691 44.63 34.06 -26.16
C ASP A 691 45.17 33.55 -27.51
N ASP A 692 44.30 32.89 -28.30
CA ASP A 692 43.51 33.52 -29.37
C ASP A 692 42.86 32.49 -30.32
N ALA A 693 41.55 32.67 -30.52
CA ALA A 693 40.65 32.30 -31.63
C ALA A 693 41.12 31.45 -32.83
N ALA A 694 40.34 30.39 -33.14
CA ALA A 694 39.66 30.17 -34.43
C ALA A 694 38.57 29.09 -34.32
#